data_AF-A0AA39Z338-F1
#
_entry.id   AF-A0AA39Z338-F1
#
_cell.length_a   1.000
_cell.length_b   1.000
_cell.length_c   1.000
_cell.angle_alpha   90.00
_cell.angle_beta   90.00
_cell.angle_gamma   90.00
#
_symmetry.space_group_name_H-M   'P 1'
#
loop_
_entity.id
_entity.type
_entity.pdbx_description
1 polymer ?
#
loop_
_entity_poly.entity_id
_entity_poly.type
_entity_poly.pdbx_seq_one_letter_code
_entity_poly.pdbx_strand_id
1 'polypeptide(L)'
;MRRDSFDLNPLAPEERCTPLSVAAHTLYEKTRPDRLPGPGGVLVLDSAAYSQITEKTVRVSGAEFIPTPYQVKLEGVAHLGYRTVFVGGIRDPILISQIDDFLDRVRKYTQKLFPELDQSEGCRLIFHIYGRNGVMGPLEPRPIPSHEIAVVGEVVAPTQELSHTIANNARASILHFSYNDQMATTGNFASPFSPHEQEAGAVFKFTLYHLMNLEKDEEVSLFPVSFHHIASNRAPQPFQPMSEEEIRLHESGTLSPLMVEFKSEKLYVLDGKPAPSAWGAIGGLHATADGYVRIHDSFPNHRNGALRLLGLDSTATRSEVTRETKNWASIDLETVALQDKLVIYALRAYQQWDVFPQAKALSDFPIAIEKLSAAGTAGLPSRMGPGNDRSLRGLRVLELSRVIAAPLAGKTLAAHGADVLWVTSPTLPDLPAIDREFGRGKRTIQLDIRTPEDKERLFELIRTCDVLIQGFRPGSLAAQGLAPEQLVALNPNIVCANMSAFGPDGPWAGRRGFDSIVQTCSGMNVSEAEHYGQGEPARPTPCQALDHGAGYLLATGVCAALYRRAVEGGSYRVDVSLAGVMKYLRSLGQYEGRSGFDCADILSPDQVEKFLETRQSGFGTLKAVRHSAVIEGCAPGWDFMPKPLGSDKAEWLS
;
A
#
# COMPACT_ATOMS: atom_id res chain seq x y z
N MET A 1 -31.35 9.37 22.00
CA MET A 1 -31.59 8.80 23.34
C MET A 1 -32.64 9.65 24.07
N ARG A 2 -33.40 9.03 24.98
CA ARG A 2 -34.34 9.68 25.91
C ARG A 2 -33.83 9.45 27.34
N ARG A 3 -34.54 10.01 28.33
CA ARG A 3 -34.17 9.89 29.74
C ARG A 3 -34.17 8.44 30.25
N ASP A 4 -35.13 7.63 29.78
CA ASP A 4 -35.42 6.28 30.26
C ASP A 4 -35.37 5.21 29.14
N SER A 5 -35.06 5.62 27.90
CA SER A 5 -35.11 4.73 26.75
C SER A 5 -34.19 5.18 25.60
N PHE A 6 -33.87 4.26 24.71
CA PHE A 6 -33.22 4.56 23.43
C PHE A 6 -33.74 3.67 22.31
N ASP A 7 -33.60 4.14 21.07
CA ASP A 7 -34.03 3.41 19.88
C ASP A 7 -32.79 2.86 19.17
N LEU A 8 -32.77 1.56 18.90
CA LEU A 8 -31.76 0.86 18.13
C LEU A 8 -32.28 0.66 16.71
N ASN A 9 -31.53 1.18 15.73
CA ASN A 9 -31.80 1.05 14.32
C ASN A 9 -30.51 0.63 13.58
N PRO A 10 -30.53 -0.44 12.77
CA PRO A 10 -29.36 -0.85 12.01
C PRO A 10 -29.11 0.11 10.83
N LEU A 11 -27.83 0.32 10.49
CA LEU A 11 -27.43 1.22 9.40
C LEU A 11 -27.61 0.57 8.02
N ALA A 12 -27.47 -0.76 7.93
CA ALA A 12 -27.62 -1.48 6.68
C ALA A 12 -29.08 -1.53 6.21
N PRO A 13 -29.37 -1.30 4.91
CA PRO A 13 -30.72 -1.32 4.38
C PRO A 13 -31.45 -2.67 4.56
N GLU A 14 -30.73 -3.79 4.53
CA GLU A 14 -31.32 -5.15 4.59
C GLU A 14 -31.42 -5.74 6.00
N GLU A 15 -30.82 -5.11 7.02
CA GLU A 15 -30.84 -5.62 8.38
C GLU A 15 -31.99 -5.06 9.21
N ARG A 16 -32.47 -5.81 10.20
CA ARG A 16 -33.48 -5.30 11.17
C ARG A 16 -33.14 -5.67 12.59
N CYS A 17 -33.41 -4.78 13.54
CA CYS A 17 -33.43 -5.14 14.95
C CYS A 17 -34.79 -5.73 15.32
N THR A 18 -34.78 -6.85 16.03
CA THR A 18 -35.97 -7.46 16.65
C THR A 18 -35.80 -7.46 18.17
N PRO A 19 -36.89 -7.44 18.97
CA PRO A 19 -36.79 -7.54 20.42
C PRO A 19 -35.91 -8.71 20.88
N LEU A 20 -36.06 -9.87 20.22
CA LEU A 20 -35.24 -11.05 20.52
C LEU A 20 -33.77 -10.84 20.18
N SER A 21 -33.43 -10.30 19.01
CA SER A 21 -32.02 -10.11 18.63
C SER A 21 -31.32 -9.09 19.54
N VAL A 22 -32.03 -8.03 19.94
CA VAL A 22 -31.50 -7.03 20.87
C VAL A 22 -31.35 -7.60 22.28
N ALA A 23 -32.33 -8.35 22.77
CA ALA A 23 -32.24 -9.02 24.07
C ALA A 23 -31.14 -10.10 24.10
N ALA A 24 -31.01 -10.90 23.05
CA ALA A 24 -30.01 -11.96 22.96
C ALA A 24 -28.57 -11.43 22.99
N HIS A 25 -28.36 -10.18 22.58
CA HIS A 25 -27.04 -9.55 22.64
C HIS A 25 -26.50 -9.41 24.08
N THR A 26 -27.39 -9.43 25.09
CA THR A 26 -27.00 -9.44 26.51
C THR A 26 -26.32 -10.74 26.93
N LEU A 27 -26.53 -11.84 26.19
CA LEU A 27 -25.94 -13.16 26.44
C LEU A 27 -24.55 -13.31 25.81
N TYR A 28 -24.12 -12.36 24.97
CA TYR A 28 -22.90 -12.46 24.20
C TYR A 28 -21.66 -12.14 25.04
N GLU A 29 -20.79 -13.14 25.24
CA GLU A 29 -19.49 -12.99 25.94
C GLU A 29 -19.61 -12.44 27.38
N LYS A 30 -20.71 -12.76 28.09
CA LYS A 30 -20.94 -12.31 29.46
C LYS A 30 -21.03 -13.48 30.45
N THR A 31 -20.38 -13.32 31.60
CA THR A 31 -20.57 -14.20 32.76
C THR A 31 -21.97 -14.02 33.38
N ARG A 32 -22.53 -12.81 33.29
CA ARG A 32 -23.87 -12.46 33.76
C ARG A 32 -24.58 -11.61 32.69
N PRO A 33 -25.67 -12.10 32.08
CA PRO A 33 -26.36 -11.36 31.02
C PRO A 33 -27.23 -10.21 31.54
N ASP A 34 -27.62 -10.27 32.81
CA ASP A 34 -28.48 -9.30 33.49
C ASP A 34 -27.72 -8.14 34.15
N ARG A 35 -26.37 -8.19 34.14
CA ARG A 35 -25.48 -7.21 34.76
C ARG A 35 -24.32 -6.91 33.82
N LEU A 36 -24.31 -5.74 33.21
CA LEU A 36 -23.27 -5.33 32.28
C LEU A 36 -22.32 -4.31 32.94
N PRO A 37 -21.19 -4.75 33.53
CA PRO A 37 -20.21 -3.83 34.08
C PRO A 37 -19.53 -3.03 32.95
N GLY A 38 -19.35 -1.74 33.18
CA GLY A 38 -18.65 -0.82 32.29
C GLY A 38 -17.92 0.27 33.09
N PRO A 39 -17.25 1.20 32.40
CA PRO A 39 -16.57 2.29 33.07
C PRO A 39 -17.54 3.11 33.95
N GLY A 40 -17.22 3.23 35.25
CA GLY A 40 -17.99 4.03 36.20
C GLY A 40 -19.30 3.41 36.70
N GLY A 41 -19.63 2.16 36.38
CA GLY A 41 -20.82 1.50 36.91
C GLY A 41 -21.25 0.21 36.23
N VAL A 42 -22.38 -0.32 36.67
CA VAL A 42 -22.99 -1.55 36.15
C VAL A 42 -24.38 -1.23 35.60
N LEU A 43 -24.63 -1.57 34.35
CA LEU A 43 -25.96 -1.52 33.77
C LEU A 43 -26.75 -2.77 34.17
N VAL A 44 -27.79 -2.59 34.97
CA VAL A 44 -28.73 -3.60 35.48
C VAL A 44 -29.92 -3.71 34.54
N LEU A 45 -30.19 -4.93 34.08
CA LEU A 45 -31.20 -5.19 33.05
C LEU A 45 -32.46 -5.88 33.55
N ASP A 46 -32.65 -6.03 34.86
CA ASP A 46 -33.79 -6.79 35.44
C ASP A 46 -35.16 -6.26 35.00
N SER A 47 -35.26 -4.95 34.79
CA SER A 47 -36.48 -4.29 34.34
C SER A 47 -36.43 -3.87 32.87
N ALA A 48 -35.44 -4.38 32.11
CA ALA A 48 -35.28 -4.00 30.72
C ALA A 48 -36.43 -4.54 29.84
N ALA A 49 -37.00 -3.66 29.04
CA ALA A 49 -38.06 -3.97 28.09
C ALA A 49 -37.64 -3.60 26.66
N TYR A 50 -37.99 -4.47 25.72
CA TYR A 50 -37.62 -4.38 24.30
C TYR A 50 -38.90 -4.32 23.47
N SER A 51 -39.19 -3.16 22.87
CA SER A 51 -40.42 -2.92 22.10
C SER A 51 -40.11 -2.65 20.63
N GLN A 52 -40.74 -3.37 19.71
CA GLN A 52 -40.64 -3.09 18.28
C GLN A 52 -41.36 -1.76 17.98
N ILE A 53 -40.68 -0.81 17.34
CA ILE A 53 -41.23 0.53 17.02
C ILE A 53 -41.53 0.66 15.53
N THR A 54 -40.62 0.19 14.69
CA THR A 54 -40.79 0.07 13.24
C THR A 54 -40.39 -1.34 12.83
N GLU A 55 -40.50 -1.70 11.56
CA GLU A 55 -39.99 -2.98 11.05
C GLU A 55 -38.49 -3.19 11.37
N LYS A 56 -37.71 -2.11 11.44
CA LYS A 56 -36.25 -2.16 11.63
C LYS A 56 -35.76 -1.69 13.00
N THR A 57 -36.60 -0.99 13.76
CA THR A 57 -36.19 -0.27 14.97
C THR A 57 -36.80 -0.89 16.24
N VAL A 58 -35.98 -1.11 17.26
CA VAL A 58 -36.40 -1.56 18.60
C VAL A 58 -36.09 -0.49 19.63
N ARG A 59 -37.04 -0.18 20.50
CA ARG A 59 -36.82 0.62 21.69
C ARG A 59 -36.41 -0.26 22.85
N VAL A 60 -35.34 0.13 23.53
CA VAL A 60 -34.89 -0.44 24.80
C VAL A 60 -35.22 0.56 25.91
N SER A 61 -35.78 0.08 27.01
CA SER A 61 -36.18 0.88 28.18
C SER A 61 -36.01 0.09 29.48
N GLY A 62 -36.02 0.75 30.63
CA GLY A 62 -36.06 0.08 31.94
C GLY A 62 -34.73 -0.51 32.44
N ALA A 63 -33.63 -0.29 31.72
CA ALA A 63 -32.29 -0.56 32.22
C ALA A 63 -31.89 0.52 33.24
N GLU A 64 -31.28 0.10 34.35
CA GLU A 64 -30.81 0.99 35.42
C GLU A 64 -29.29 0.99 35.49
N PHE A 65 -28.66 2.16 35.50
CA PHE A 65 -27.22 2.25 35.68
C PHE A 65 -26.90 2.49 37.16
N ILE A 66 -26.23 1.53 37.79
CA ILE A 66 -25.75 1.65 39.17
C ILE A 66 -24.30 2.13 39.15
N PRO A 67 -24.00 3.35 39.62
CA PRO A 67 -22.63 3.86 39.63
C PRO A 67 -21.72 3.04 40.54
N THR A 68 -20.48 2.86 40.12
CA THR A 68 -19.38 2.30 40.93
C THR A 68 -18.15 3.19 40.78
N PRO A 69 -17.16 3.12 41.68
CA PRO A 69 -15.89 3.81 41.47
C PRO A 69 -15.32 3.51 40.09
N TYR A 70 -14.76 4.53 39.43
CA TYR A 70 -14.16 4.37 38.12
C TYR A 70 -12.87 3.55 38.27
N GLN A 71 -12.71 2.54 37.41
CA GLN A 71 -11.56 1.65 37.41
C GLN A 71 -11.02 1.52 36.00
N VAL A 72 -9.70 1.37 35.89
CA VAL A 72 -9.04 1.08 34.62
C VAL A 72 -8.63 -0.39 34.62
N LYS A 73 -9.01 -1.08 33.55
CA LYS A 73 -8.59 -2.45 33.32
C LYS A 73 -7.21 -2.45 32.70
N LEU A 74 -6.24 -2.96 33.43
CA LEU A 74 -4.90 -3.23 32.92
C LEU A 74 -4.87 -4.67 32.39
N GLU A 75 -4.66 -4.79 31.09
CA GLU A 75 -4.46 -6.06 30.41
C GLU A 75 -3.06 -6.11 29.80
N GLY A 76 -2.43 -7.27 29.90
CA GLY A 76 -1.08 -7.47 29.40
C GLY A 76 -0.90 -8.91 28.98
N VAL A 77 -0.08 -9.08 27.95
CA VAL A 77 0.27 -10.38 27.40
C VAL A 77 1.78 -10.53 27.36
N ALA A 78 2.28 -11.75 27.59
CA ALA A 78 3.67 -12.09 27.40
C ALA A 78 3.84 -13.01 26.19
N HIS A 79 4.88 -12.77 25.41
CA HIS A 79 5.26 -13.65 24.30
C HIS A 79 5.69 -15.01 24.86
N LEU A 80 5.00 -16.07 24.42
CA LEU A 80 5.22 -17.43 24.90
C LEU A 80 6.09 -18.26 23.94
N GLY A 81 6.02 -17.97 22.63
CA GLY A 81 6.69 -18.72 21.57
C GLY A 81 5.93 -18.63 20.26
N TYR A 82 6.13 -19.58 19.37
CA TYR A 82 5.49 -19.70 18.06
C TYR A 82 4.66 -20.98 17.99
N ARG A 83 3.58 -20.97 17.20
CA ARG A 83 2.64 -22.08 17.07
C ARG A 83 2.63 -22.68 15.68
N THR A 84 2.46 -24.00 15.66
CA THR A 84 2.13 -24.78 14.47
C THR A 84 0.99 -25.73 14.82
N VAL A 85 0.01 -25.83 13.93
CA VAL A 85 -1.13 -26.74 14.09
C VAL A 85 -1.18 -27.76 12.97
N PHE A 86 -1.72 -28.93 13.24
CA PHE A 86 -2.11 -29.90 12.22
C PHE A 86 -3.48 -30.47 12.55
N VAL A 87 -4.21 -30.89 11.53
CA VAL A 87 -5.57 -31.41 11.67
C VAL A 87 -5.69 -32.71 10.89
N GLY A 88 -6.40 -33.68 11.44
CA GLY A 88 -6.83 -34.83 10.67
C GLY A 88 -7.97 -35.61 11.32
N GLY A 89 -8.77 -36.24 10.46
CA GLY A 89 -9.90 -37.07 10.84
C GLY A 89 -9.48 -38.52 11.11
N ILE A 90 -10.14 -39.16 12.06
CA ILE A 90 -10.03 -40.58 12.37
C ILE A 90 -11.45 -41.16 12.42
N ARG A 91 -11.67 -42.24 11.68
CA ARG A 91 -12.95 -42.97 11.63
C ARG A 91 -12.83 -44.46 11.99
N ASP A 92 -11.63 -44.95 12.25
CA ASP A 92 -11.45 -46.35 12.68
C ASP A 92 -11.97 -46.53 14.11
N PRO A 93 -13.05 -47.32 14.34
CA PRO A 93 -13.59 -47.53 15.68
C PRO A 93 -12.59 -48.19 16.64
N ILE A 94 -11.67 -49.02 16.13
CA ILE A 94 -10.63 -49.67 16.94
C ILE A 94 -9.68 -48.61 17.50
N LEU A 95 -9.19 -47.71 16.65
CA LEU A 95 -8.33 -46.61 17.08
C LEU A 95 -9.07 -45.60 17.99
N ILE A 96 -10.31 -45.23 17.65
CA ILE A 96 -11.12 -44.29 18.44
C ILE A 96 -11.30 -44.78 19.88
N SER A 97 -11.56 -46.08 20.07
CA SER A 97 -11.74 -46.68 21.41
C SER A 97 -10.50 -46.64 22.31
N GLN A 98 -9.31 -46.44 21.73
CA GLN A 98 -8.02 -46.41 22.43
C GLN A 98 -7.23 -45.12 22.16
N ILE A 99 -7.91 -44.04 21.76
CA ILE A 99 -7.27 -42.83 21.25
C ILE A 99 -6.36 -42.14 22.27
N ASP A 100 -6.72 -42.16 23.56
CA ASP A 100 -5.91 -41.53 24.61
C ASP A 100 -4.57 -42.25 24.78
N ASP A 101 -4.60 -43.58 24.96
CA ASP A 101 -3.40 -44.41 25.06
C ASP A 101 -2.52 -44.31 23.80
N PHE A 102 -3.15 -44.19 22.62
CA PHE A 102 -2.46 -43.99 21.36
C PHE A 102 -1.72 -42.64 21.31
N LEU A 103 -2.41 -41.54 21.61
CA LEU A 103 -1.84 -40.19 21.59
C LEU A 103 -0.79 -40.00 22.69
N ASP A 104 -0.93 -40.67 23.83
CA ASP A 104 0.09 -40.69 24.88
C ASP A 104 1.37 -41.38 24.43
N ARG A 105 1.26 -42.47 23.65
CA ARG A 105 2.44 -43.11 23.04
C ARG A 105 3.11 -42.21 22.01
N VAL A 106 2.32 -41.52 21.18
CA VAL A 106 2.85 -40.50 20.25
C VAL A 106 3.59 -39.42 21.01
N ARG A 107 2.98 -38.81 22.04
CA ARG A 107 3.60 -37.78 22.87
C ARG A 107 4.92 -38.26 23.47
N LYS A 108 4.94 -39.45 24.09
CA LYS A 108 6.15 -40.04 24.68
C LYS A 108 7.25 -40.29 23.65
N TYR A 109 6.91 -40.66 22.43
CA TYR A 109 7.89 -40.82 21.36
C TYR A 109 8.45 -39.46 20.91
N THR A 110 7.60 -38.48 20.69
CA THR A 110 8.01 -37.12 20.33
C THR A 110 8.90 -36.51 21.42
N GLN A 111 8.58 -36.71 22.71
CA GLN A 111 9.43 -36.28 23.84
C GLN A 111 10.82 -36.92 23.85
N LYS A 112 10.99 -38.14 23.32
CA LYS A 112 12.34 -38.75 23.19
C LYS A 112 13.20 -38.05 22.15
N LEU A 113 12.58 -37.50 21.10
CA LEU A 113 13.25 -36.76 20.04
C LEU A 113 13.44 -35.28 20.39
N PHE A 114 12.54 -34.72 21.20
CA PHE A 114 12.55 -33.34 21.67
C PHE A 114 12.44 -33.32 23.20
N PRO A 115 13.55 -33.48 23.94
CA PRO A 115 13.53 -33.57 25.40
C PRO A 115 12.94 -32.35 26.12
N GLU A 116 12.96 -31.18 25.48
CA GLU A 116 12.37 -29.93 25.96
C GLU A 116 10.83 -29.89 25.90
N LEU A 117 10.21 -30.82 25.16
CA LEU A 117 8.76 -30.88 24.99
C LEU A 117 8.04 -31.17 26.31
N ASP A 118 7.04 -30.37 26.62
CA ASP A 118 6.22 -30.41 27.84
C ASP A 118 7.01 -30.16 29.15
N GLN A 119 8.25 -29.66 29.08
CA GLN A 119 9.04 -29.26 30.27
C GLN A 119 8.72 -27.84 30.75
N SER A 120 8.07 -27.02 29.90
CA SER A 120 7.64 -25.66 30.23
C SER A 120 6.42 -25.26 29.41
N GLU A 121 5.75 -24.16 29.78
CA GLU A 121 4.65 -23.63 28.97
C GLU A 121 5.09 -23.13 27.58
N GLY A 122 6.38 -22.79 27.43
CA GLY A 122 6.97 -22.28 26.17
C GLY A 122 7.32 -23.36 25.16
N CYS A 123 7.24 -24.65 25.53
CA CYS A 123 7.41 -25.78 24.63
C CYS A 123 6.43 -26.90 25.00
N ARG A 124 5.31 -27.02 24.27
CA ARG A 124 4.22 -27.96 24.60
C ARG A 124 3.54 -28.51 23.36
N LEU A 125 3.03 -29.74 23.48
CA LEU A 125 2.16 -30.37 22.49
C LEU A 125 0.78 -30.62 23.10
N ILE A 126 -0.29 -30.22 22.41
CA ILE A 126 -1.67 -30.39 22.84
C ILE A 126 -2.44 -31.11 21.74
N PHE A 127 -3.30 -32.05 22.12
CA PHE A 127 -4.24 -32.71 21.22
C PHE A 127 -5.66 -32.32 21.61
N HIS A 128 -6.38 -31.66 20.72
CA HIS A 128 -7.80 -31.39 20.86
C HIS A 128 -8.60 -32.42 20.05
N ILE A 129 -9.60 -33.05 20.67
CA ILE A 129 -10.37 -34.15 20.05
C ILE A 129 -11.82 -33.70 19.83
N TYR A 130 -12.08 -33.09 18.67
CA TYR A 130 -13.44 -32.73 18.25
C TYR A 130 -14.22 -33.98 17.85
N GLY A 131 -15.52 -33.99 18.14
CA GLY A 131 -16.35 -35.19 18.06
C GLY A 131 -16.30 -36.07 19.31
N ARG A 132 -15.48 -35.73 20.32
CA ARG A 132 -15.51 -36.36 21.65
C ARG A 132 -15.78 -35.35 22.75
N ASN A 133 -14.81 -34.48 23.03
CA ASN A 133 -14.88 -33.50 24.11
C ASN A 133 -13.97 -32.27 23.87
N GLY A 134 -13.61 -31.98 22.61
CA GLY A 134 -12.67 -30.90 22.27
C GLY A 134 -13.10 -29.48 22.69
N VAL A 135 -14.39 -29.26 22.98
CA VAL A 135 -14.91 -27.95 23.43
C VAL A 135 -15.01 -27.88 24.96
N MET A 136 -15.76 -28.81 25.57
CA MET A 136 -16.06 -28.80 27.02
C MET A 136 -15.02 -29.56 27.86
N GLY A 137 -14.11 -30.31 27.25
CA GLY A 137 -13.10 -31.09 27.94
C GLY A 137 -13.71 -32.06 28.97
N PRO A 138 -13.24 -32.06 30.22
CA PRO A 138 -13.83 -32.86 31.30
C PRO A 138 -15.29 -32.51 31.67
N LEU A 139 -15.81 -31.36 31.21
CA LEU A 139 -17.17 -30.90 31.48
C LEU A 139 -18.18 -31.38 30.42
N GLU A 140 -17.77 -32.24 29.49
CA GLU A 140 -18.66 -32.78 28.46
C GLU A 140 -19.81 -33.59 29.10
N PRO A 141 -21.07 -33.13 28.98
CA PRO A 141 -22.20 -33.82 29.60
C PRO A 141 -22.50 -35.19 28.97
N ARG A 142 -21.99 -35.47 27.77
CA ARG A 142 -22.18 -36.74 27.06
C ARG A 142 -20.84 -37.30 26.59
N PRO A 143 -20.09 -38.04 27.44
CA PRO A 143 -18.75 -38.54 27.13
C PRO A 143 -18.77 -39.75 26.17
N ILE A 144 -19.66 -39.75 25.18
CA ILE A 144 -19.77 -40.78 24.14
C ILE A 144 -19.11 -40.21 22.89
N PRO A 145 -17.97 -40.76 22.44
CA PRO A 145 -17.33 -40.32 21.21
C PRO A 145 -18.24 -40.51 19.99
N SER A 146 -18.18 -39.57 19.06
CA SER A 146 -18.76 -39.71 17.73
C SER A 146 -18.10 -40.86 16.97
N HIS A 147 -18.81 -41.38 15.96
CA HIS A 147 -18.30 -42.38 15.01
C HIS A 147 -17.11 -41.88 14.17
N GLU A 148 -16.86 -40.58 14.20
CA GLU A 148 -15.73 -39.90 13.56
C GLU A 148 -15.24 -38.79 14.49
N ILE A 149 -13.93 -38.68 14.68
CA ILE A 149 -13.28 -37.65 15.48
C ILE A 149 -12.27 -36.87 14.65
N ALA A 150 -12.05 -35.60 15.00
CA ALA A 150 -10.97 -34.80 14.45
C ALA A 150 -9.93 -34.50 15.54
N VAL A 151 -8.68 -34.89 15.28
CA VAL A 151 -7.55 -34.57 16.14
C VAL A 151 -6.88 -33.31 15.60
N VAL A 152 -6.88 -32.27 16.42
CA VAL A 152 -6.13 -31.03 16.18
C VAL A 152 -4.91 -31.05 17.08
N GLY A 153 -3.75 -31.27 16.49
CA GLY A 153 -2.47 -31.13 17.17
C GLY A 153 -2.03 -29.68 17.18
N GLU A 154 -1.68 -29.15 18.35
CA GLU A 154 -1.14 -27.80 18.54
C GLU A 154 0.23 -27.93 19.21
N VAL A 155 1.26 -27.40 18.57
CA VAL A 155 2.58 -27.24 19.17
C VAL A 155 2.85 -25.77 19.40
N VAL A 156 3.40 -25.44 20.56
CA VAL A 156 4.03 -24.15 20.84
C VAL A 156 5.50 -24.42 21.18
N ALA A 157 6.43 -23.64 20.63
CA ALA A 157 7.86 -23.74 20.91
C ALA A 157 8.55 -22.35 20.86
N PRO A 158 9.78 -22.18 21.37
CA PRO A 158 10.49 -20.89 21.35
C PRO A 158 10.72 -20.28 19.96
N THR A 159 10.78 -21.11 18.89
CA THR A 159 10.92 -20.66 17.49
C THR A 159 9.89 -21.33 16.59
N GLN A 160 9.57 -20.68 15.46
CA GLN A 160 8.59 -21.20 14.49
C GLN A 160 9.08 -22.52 13.87
N GLU A 161 10.38 -22.62 13.60
CA GLU A 161 11.01 -23.80 13.02
C GLU A 161 10.94 -25.01 13.97
N LEU A 162 11.19 -24.80 15.27
CA LEU A 162 11.11 -25.88 16.26
C LEU A 162 9.67 -26.33 16.44
N SER A 163 8.72 -25.39 16.53
CA SER A 163 7.30 -25.68 16.59
C SER A 163 6.85 -26.55 15.41
N HIS A 164 7.26 -26.16 14.20
CA HIS A 164 6.94 -26.89 12.98
C HIS A 164 7.57 -28.29 12.98
N THR A 165 8.83 -28.40 13.37
CA THR A 165 9.55 -29.69 13.41
C THR A 165 8.90 -30.69 14.37
N ILE A 166 8.52 -30.25 15.57
CA ILE A 166 7.79 -31.07 16.55
C ILE A 166 6.41 -31.45 16.02
N ALA A 167 5.67 -30.49 15.43
CA ALA A 167 4.33 -30.73 14.88
C ALA A 167 4.36 -31.78 13.75
N ASN A 168 5.34 -31.66 12.84
CA ASN A 168 5.54 -32.60 11.75
C ASN A 168 5.85 -34.01 12.27
N ASN A 169 6.72 -34.13 13.27
CA ASN A 169 7.03 -35.41 13.89
C ASN A 169 5.82 -36.06 14.58
N ALA A 170 5.07 -35.27 15.37
CA ALA A 170 3.88 -35.76 16.07
C ALA A 170 2.80 -36.24 15.08
N ARG A 171 2.52 -35.44 14.03
CA ARG A 171 1.58 -35.82 12.98
C ARG A 171 2.03 -37.07 12.22
N ALA A 172 3.30 -37.14 11.81
CA ALA A 172 3.84 -38.32 11.14
C ALA A 172 3.72 -39.57 12.01
N SER A 173 3.94 -39.44 13.31
CA SER A 173 3.78 -40.52 14.28
C SER A 173 2.32 -40.98 14.37
N ILE A 174 1.35 -40.06 14.41
CA ILE A 174 -0.09 -40.40 14.38
C ILE A 174 -0.45 -41.19 13.12
N LEU A 175 0.14 -40.86 11.98
CA LEU A 175 -0.15 -41.54 10.71
C LEU A 175 0.41 -42.98 10.65
N HIS A 176 1.53 -43.24 11.34
CA HIS A 176 2.34 -44.46 11.16
C HIS A 176 2.45 -45.36 12.38
N PHE A 177 2.04 -44.92 13.58
CA PHE A 177 2.11 -45.73 14.78
C PHE A 177 1.14 -46.91 14.73
N SER A 178 1.61 -48.07 15.19
CA SER A 178 0.74 -49.24 15.35
C SER A 178 -0.09 -49.14 16.64
N TYR A 179 -1.25 -49.79 16.63
CA TYR A 179 -2.16 -49.90 17.77
C TYR A 179 -2.75 -51.31 17.85
N ASN A 180 -3.31 -51.66 19.00
CA ASN A 180 -3.80 -53.02 19.22
C ASN A 180 -5.00 -53.31 18.30
N ASP A 181 -5.04 -54.54 17.80
CA ASP A 181 -6.09 -55.03 16.88
C ASP A 181 -6.20 -54.25 15.55
N GLN A 182 -5.14 -53.52 15.19
CA GLN A 182 -5.05 -52.82 13.92
C GLN A 182 -5.15 -53.79 12.73
N MET A 183 -6.12 -53.55 11.85
CA MET A 183 -6.40 -54.40 10.68
C MET A 183 -5.54 -54.07 9.46
N ALA A 184 -5.16 -52.80 9.29
CA ALA A 184 -4.38 -52.30 8.15
C ALA A 184 -3.02 -51.79 8.60
N THR A 185 -1.96 -51.98 7.81
CA THR A 185 -0.58 -51.68 8.24
C THR A 185 -0.28 -50.19 8.48
N THR A 186 -1.04 -49.26 7.87
CA THR A 186 -0.94 -47.79 8.06
C THR A 186 -2.24 -47.09 7.62
N GLY A 187 -2.38 -45.79 7.89
CA GLY A 187 -3.36 -44.94 7.18
C GLY A 187 -4.69 -44.63 7.89
N ASN A 188 -4.66 -44.33 9.18
CA ASN A 188 -5.87 -44.04 9.98
C ASN A 188 -6.08 -42.57 10.32
N PHE A 189 -5.32 -41.68 9.68
CA PHE A 189 -5.35 -40.24 9.90
C PHE A 189 -5.48 -39.52 8.55
N ALA A 190 -6.64 -38.91 8.32
CA ALA A 190 -6.97 -38.22 7.09
C ALA A 190 -6.73 -36.71 7.22
N SER A 191 -5.66 -36.19 6.61
CA SER A 191 -5.35 -34.76 6.63
C SER A 191 -6.17 -34.00 5.58
N PRO A 192 -6.95 -32.95 5.95
CA PRO A 192 -7.77 -32.20 5.00
C PRO A 192 -6.98 -31.11 4.23
N PHE A 193 -5.74 -30.80 4.64
CA PHE A 193 -4.94 -29.73 4.07
C PHE A 193 -3.56 -30.21 3.58
N SER A 194 -3.01 -29.50 2.60
CA SER A 194 -1.63 -29.60 2.14
C SER A 194 -1.07 -28.17 1.96
N PRO A 195 0.01 -27.77 2.66
CA PRO A 195 0.80 -28.56 3.60
C PRO A 195 -0.03 -29.01 4.83
N HIS A 196 0.39 -30.11 5.48
CA HIS A 196 -0.38 -30.74 6.55
C HIS A 196 -0.26 -29.99 7.89
N GLU A 197 0.84 -29.28 8.08
CA GLU A 197 1.14 -28.41 9.21
C GLU A 197 0.98 -26.94 8.79
N GLN A 198 0.28 -26.17 9.61
CA GLN A 198 0.00 -24.76 9.36
C GLN A 198 0.65 -23.93 10.46
N GLU A 199 1.54 -23.02 10.06
CA GLU A 199 2.18 -22.07 10.98
C GLU A 199 1.18 -20.99 11.37
N ALA A 200 0.99 -20.79 12.69
CA ALA A 200 0.07 -19.80 13.24
C ALA A 200 0.78 -18.56 13.81
N GLY A 201 2.12 -18.53 13.77
CA GLY A 201 2.93 -17.40 14.22
C GLY A 201 3.06 -17.31 15.73
N ALA A 202 3.36 -16.11 16.22
CA ALA A 202 3.62 -15.84 17.63
C ALA A 202 2.38 -16.09 18.51
N VAL A 203 2.61 -16.72 19.66
CA VAL A 203 1.63 -17.00 20.71
C VAL A 203 1.91 -16.12 21.90
N PHE A 204 0.83 -15.58 22.45
CA PHE A 204 0.88 -14.76 23.65
C PHE A 204 0.00 -15.37 24.74
N LYS A 205 0.46 -15.29 25.98
CA LYS A 205 -0.32 -15.66 27.16
C LYS A 205 -0.77 -14.40 27.87
N PHE A 206 -2.03 -14.32 28.26
CA PHE A 206 -2.50 -13.29 29.18
C PHE A 206 -1.76 -13.41 30.52
N THR A 207 -1.05 -12.36 30.92
CA THR A 207 -0.24 -12.31 32.15
C THR A 207 -0.71 -11.25 33.12
N LEU A 208 -1.42 -10.23 32.65
CA LEU A 208 -1.98 -9.18 33.49
C LEU A 208 -3.48 -9.06 33.20
N TYR A 209 -4.27 -9.15 34.26
CA TYR A 209 -5.71 -8.90 34.27
C TYR A 209 -6.05 -8.27 35.62
N HIS A 210 -6.01 -6.94 35.70
CA HIS A 210 -6.17 -6.23 36.97
C HIS A 210 -7.08 -5.01 36.80
N LEU A 211 -8.00 -4.81 37.74
CA LEU A 211 -8.77 -3.58 37.84
C LEU A 211 -8.06 -2.63 38.80
N MET A 212 -7.50 -1.57 38.25
CA MET A 212 -6.85 -0.51 38.99
C MET A 212 -7.89 0.50 39.45
N ASN A 213 -7.97 0.72 40.76
CA ASN A 213 -8.77 1.81 41.31
C ASN A 213 -8.10 3.14 40.97
N LEU A 214 -8.91 4.12 40.63
CA LEU A 214 -8.45 5.48 40.39
C LEU A 214 -8.87 6.39 41.53
N GLU A 215 -8.02 7.36 41.84
CA GLU A 215 -8.43 8.54 42.58
C GLU A 215 -9.36 9.40 41.71
N LYS A 216 -10.17 10.25 42.36
CA LYS A 216 -11.09 11.13 41.66
C LYS A 216 -10.31 12.06 40.69
N ASP A 217 -10.76 12.15 39.44
CA ASP A 217 -10.19 12.95 38.36
C ASP A 217 -8.85 12.39 37.77
N GLU A 218 -8.35 11.26 38.27
CA GLU A 218 -7.16 10.59 37.74
C GLU A 218 -7.43 9.95 36.37
N GLU A 219 -8.68 9.63 36.04
CA GLU A 219 -9.08 9.00 34.77
C GLU A 219 -8.67 9.81 33.53
N VAL A 220 -8.68 11.14 33.61
CA VAL A 220 -8.28 12.03 32.51
C VAL A 220 -6.76 12.10 32.37
N SER A 221 -6.03 11.92 33.48
CA SER A 221 -4.58 12.01 33.53
C SER A 221 -3.89 10.79 32.90
N LEU A 222 -4.48 9.60 33.05
CA LEU A 222 -3.95 8.34 32.52
C LEU A 222 -4.13 8.21 31.00
N PHE A 223 -5.10 8.92 30.44
CA PHE A 223 -5.38 8.97 29.00
C PHE A 223 -5.41 10.42 28.52
N PRO A 224 -4.25 11.11 28.51
CA PRO A 224 -4.19 12.53 28.20
C PRO A 224 -4.72 12.78 26.79
N VAL A 225 -5.82 13.51 26.70
CA VAL A 225 -6.37 13.98 25.43
C VAL A 225 -5.91 15.40 25.21
N SER A 226 -5.06 15.63 24.20
CA SER A 226 -4.72 16.97 23.75
C SER A 226 -5.71 17.43 22.68
N PHE A 227 -6.52 18.43 23.04
CA PHE A 227 -7.37 19.11 22.07
C PHE A 227 -6.55 20.23 21.42
N HIS A 228 -6.10 20.00 20.20
CA HIS A 228 -5.49 21.06 19.40
C HIS A 228 -6.59 21.88 18.75
N HIS A 229 -6.89 23.05 19.31
CA HIS A 229 -7.66 24.05 18.60
C HIS A 229 -6.78 24.65 17.50
N ILE A 230 -6.98 24.18 16.27
CA ILE A 230 -6.37 24.79 15.09
C ILE A 230 -7.10 26.10 14.80
N ALA A 231 -6.73 27.16 15.52
CA ALA A 231 -7.14 28.53 15.23
C ALA A 231 -6.05 29.19 14.38
N SER A 232 -6.33 29.33 13.08
CA SER A 232 -5.65 30.33 12.26
C SER A 232 -6.29 31.69 12.57
N ASN A 233 -5.48 32.74 12.80
CA ASN A 233 -5.98 34.13 12.94
C ASN A 233 -6.68 34.66 11.66
N ARG A 234 -6.78 33.83 10.62
CA ARG A 234 -7.85 33.88 9.62
C ARG A 234 -8.65 32.60 9.74
N ALA A 235 -9.97 32.67 9.91
CA ALA A 235 -10.80 31.47 9.80
C ALA A 235 -10.44 30.76 8.48
N PRO A 236 -9.88 29.53 8.52
CA PRO A 236 -9.81 28.74 7.31
C PRO A 236 -11.26 28.54 6.89
N GLN A 237 -11.61 28.91 5.65
CA GLN A 237 -12.84 28.36 5.11
C GLN A 237 -12.69 26.83 5.22
N PRO A 238 -13.67 26.10 5.78
CA PRO A 238 -13.64 24.65 5.72
C PRO A 238 -13.41 24.30 4.25
N PHE A 239 -12.50 23.34 4.00
CA PHE A 239 -12.43 22.69 2.69
C PHE A 239 -13.86 22.33 2.33
N GLN A 240 -14.44 23.07 1.38
CA GLN A 240 -15.73 22.66 0.86
C GLN A 240 -15.40 21.45 0.01
N PRO A 241 -15.85 20.24 0.40
CA PRO A 241 -15.83 19.15 -0.56
C PRO A 241 -16.51 19.66 -1.83
N MET A 242 -16.01 19.23 -2.99
CA MET A 242 -16.61 19.60 -4.28
C MET A 242 -18.13 19.56 -4.12
N SER A 243 -18.77 20.68 -4.41
CA SER A 243 -20.22 20.78 -4.38
C SER A 243 -20.80 19.66 -5.24
N GLU A 244 -22.01 19.20 -4.93
CA GLU A 244 -22.68 18.23 -5.80
C GLU A 244 -22.78 18.72 -7.25
N GLU A 245 -22.76 20.04 -7.48
CA GLU A 245 -22.69 20.63 -8.82
C GLU A 245 -21.31 20.43 -9.47
N GLU A 246 -20.21 20.61 -8.75
CA GLU A 246 -18.86 20.31 -9.24
C GLU A 246 -18.63 18.82 -9.45
N ILE A 247 -19.15 17.96 -8.56
CA ILE A 247 -19.19 16.51 -8.72
C ILE A 247 -20.00 16.15 -9.97
N ARG A 248 -21.22 16.69 -10.10
CA ARG A 248 -22.05 16.52 -11.32
C ARG A 248 -21.38 17.08 -12.57
N LEU A 249 -20.59 18.16 -12.49
CA LEU A 249 -19.87 18.70 -13.64
C LEU A 249 -18.74 17.75 -14.08
N HIS A 250 -18.04 17.14 -13.12
CA HIS A 250 -17.02 16.12 -13.37
C HIS A 250 -17.64 14.80 -13.89
N GLU A 251 -18.79 14.39 -13.34
CA GLU A 251 -19.55 13.21 -13.78
C GLU A 251 -20.27 13.42 -15.12
N SER A 252 -20.64 14.67 -15.47
CA SER A 252 -21.31 15.02 -16.74
C SER A 252 -20.41 14.96 -17.97
N GLY A 253 -19.11 14.67 -17.80
CA GLY A 253 -18.14 14.66 -18.90
C GLY A 253 -17.77 16.07 -19.40
N THR A 254 -18.05 17.12 -18.63
CA THR A 254 -17.61 18.48 -18.96
C THR A 254 -16.09 18.57 -18.79
N LEU A 255 -15.37 18.90 -19.86
CA LEU A 255 -13.91 19.00 -19.89
C LEU A 255 -13.39 19.92 -18.77
N SER A 256 -12.74 19.35 -17.76
CA SER A 256 -12.10 20.11 -16.68
C SER A 256 -10.61 20.34 -16.99
N PRO A 257 -10.01 21.46 -16.54
CA PRO A 257 -8.58 21.72 -16.75
C PRO A 257 -7.70 20.62 -16.14
N LEU A 258 -8.11 20.04 -14.99
CA LEU A 258 -7.41 18.94 -14.33
C LEU A 258 -7.30 17.70 -15.23
N MET A 259 -8.38 17.32 -15.92
CA MET A 259 -8.36 16.18 -16.85
C MET A 259 -7.41 16.41 -18.03
N VAL A 260 -7.32 17.65 -18.51
CA VAL A 260 -6.42 18.03 -19.60
C VAL A 260 -4.96 18.00 -19.13
N GLU A 261 -4.68 18.51 -17.93
CA GLU A 261 -3.32 18.50 -17.38
C GLU A 261 -2.82 17.09 -17.04
N PHE A 262 -3.73 16.18 -16.64
CA PHE A 262 -3.44 14.76 -16.42
C PHE A 262 -3.06 13.99 -17.71
N LYS A 263 -3.07 14.67 -18.86
CA LYS A 263 -2.63 14.17 -20.18
C LYS A 263 -1.65 15.13 -20.87
N SER A 264 -1.05 16.07 -20.12
CA SER A 264 -0.37 17.24 -20.72
C SER A 264 0.80 16.88 -21.64
N GLU A 265 1.47 15.74 -21.43
CA GLU A 265 2.58 15.27 -22.25
C GLU A 265 2.18 14.97 -23.70
N LYS A 266 0.89 14.68 -23.94
CA LYS A 266 0.34 14.41 -25.28
C LYS A 266 -0.12 15.67 -26.01
N LEU A 267 -0.23 16.80 -25.31
CA LEU A 267 -0.97 17.97 -25.79
C LEU A 267 -0.10 19.17 -26.14
N TYR A 268 1.21 19.12 -25.86
CA TYR A 268 2.07 20.24 -26.20
C TYR A 268 2.45 20.26 -27.69
N VAL A 269 2.64 21.47 -28.20
CA VAL A 269 3.04 21.78 -29.58
C VAL A 269 4.27 22.68 -29.52
N LEU A 270 5.31 22.32 -30.27
CA LEU A 270 6.55 23.08 -30.40
C LEU A 270 6.72 23.55 -31.85
N ASP A 271 6.78 24.87 -32.06
CA ASP A 271 6.86 25.50 -33.39
C ASP A 271 5.82 24.94 -34.38
N GLY A 272 4.57 24.80 -33.90
CA GLY A 272 3.46 24.27 -34.68
C GLY A 272 3.47 22.75 -34.90
N LYS A 273 4.49 22.03 -34.39
CA LYS A 273 4.59 20.57 -34.50
C LYS A 273 4.15 19.89 -33.20
N PRO A 274 3.32 18.85 -33.25
CA PRO A 274 2.93 18.12 -32.06
C PRO A 274 4.13 17.44 -31.39
N ALA A 275 3.97 17.11 -30.12
CA ALA A 275 4.92 16.27 -29.38
C ALA A 275 5.30 15.00 -30.18
N PRO A 276 6.59 14.63 -30.27
CA PRO A 276 6.99 13.37 -30.86
C PRO A 276 6.47 12.20 -30.01
N SER A 277 6.18 11.08 -30.66
CA SER A 277 5.79 9.85 -29.94
C SER A 277 6.93 9.34 -29.06
N ALA A 278 6.61 8.98 -27.81
CA ALA A 278 7.54 8.36 -26.86
C ALA A 278 7.60 6.82 -26.97
N TRP A 279 6.79 6.23 -27.86
CA TRP A 279 6.67 4.77 -28.01
C TRP A 279 7.69 4.21 -28.99
N GLY A 280 8.37 3.13 -28.61
CA GLY A 280 9.30 2.44 -29.49
C GLY A 280 8.59 1.47 -30.45
N ALA A 281 9.37 0.91 -31.38
CA ALA A 281 8.86 0.12 -32.50
C ALA A 281 8.43 -1.31 -32.13
N ILE A 282 8.88 -1.85 -30.99
CA ILE A 282 8.67 -3.25 -30.61
C ILE A 282 7.93 -3.42 -29.29
N GLY A 283 7.69 -2.35 -28.53
CA GLY A 283 7.09 -2.42 -27.21
C GLY A 283 5.61 -2.76 -27.21
N GLY A 284 5.06 -2.89 -26.01
CA GLY A 284 3.66 -3.20 -25.79
C GLY A 284 3.42 -4.66 -25.42
N LEU A 285 2.17 -5.11 -25.60
CA LEU A 285 1.74 -6.46 -25.23
C LEU A 285 2.06 -7.47 -26.35
N HIS A 286 2.61 -8.63 -25.96
CA HIS A 286 2.96 -9.73 -26.84
C HIS A 286 2.43 -11.05 -26.28
N ALA A 287 1.88 -11.89 -27.17
CA ALA A 287 1.44 -13.23 -26.82
C ALA A 287 2.64 -14.13 -26.50
N THR A 288 2.44 -15.02 -25.53
CA THR A 288 3.36 -16.09 -25.11
C THR A 288 2.64 -17.43 -25.23
N ALA A 289 3.29 -18.54 -24.89
CA ALA A 289 2.70 -19.88 -24.99
C ALA A 289 1.47 -20.07 -24.09
N ASP A 290 1.43 -19.39 -22.94
CA ASP A 290 0.42 -19.56 -21.88
C ASP A 290 -0.28 -18.25 -21.47
N GLY A 291 0.08 -17.11 -22.06
CA GLY A 291 -0.47 -15.81 -21.69
C GLY A 291 0.13 -14.66 -22.47
N TYR A 292 0.44 -13.55 -21.79
CA TYR A 292 1.04 -12.37 -22.41
C TYR A 292 2.14 -11.78 -21.55
N VAL A 293 3.09 -11.11 -22.20
CA VAL A 293 4.04 -10.22 -21.55
C VAL A 293 3.94 -8.82 -22.14
N ARG A 294 4.24 -7.80 -21.34
CA ARG A 294 4.51 -6.44 -21.85
C ARG A 294 6.00 -6.19 -21.89
N ILE A 295 6.49 -5.73 -23.05
CA ILE A 295 7.87 -5.33 -23.27
C ILE A 295 7.95 -3.80 -23.28
N HIS A 296 8.87 -3.24 -22.50
CA HIS A 296 9.19 -1.81 -22.54
C HIS A 296 10.38 -1.55 -23.46
N ASP A 297 10.26 -0.60 -24.39
CA ASP A 297 11.28 -0.33 -25.42
C ASP A 297 11.61 1.15 -25.65
N SER A 298 11.07 2.08 -24.86
CA SER A 298 11.35 3.52 -25.01
C SER A 298 12.82 3.91 -24.77
N PHE A 299 13.65 3.01 -24.22
CA PHE A 299 15.09 3.20 -24.11
C PHE A 299 15.87 2.22 -25.01
N PRO A 300 16.91 2.67 -25.73
CA PRO A 300 17.70 1.81 -26.62
C PRO A 300 18.28 0.57 -25.94
N ASN A 301 18.75 0.69 -24.70
CA ASN A 301 19.29 -0.44 -23.94
C ASN A 301 18.20 -1.46 -23.56
N HIS A 302 16.96 -1.03 -23.31
CA HIS A 302 15.84 -1.95 -23.05
C HIS A 302 15.43 -2.66 -24.34
N ARG A 303 15.26 -1.90 -25.44
CA ARG A 303 14.94 -2.44 -26.76
C ARG A 303 15.97 -3.46 -27.22
N ASN A 304 17.24 -3.07 -27.27
CA ASN A 304 18.32 -3.93 -27.75
C ASN A 304 18.52 -5.14 -26.83
N GLY A 305 18.28 -4.99 -25.52
CA GLY A 305 18.32 -6.11 -24.58
C GLY A 305 17.21 -7.13 -24.82
N ALA A 306 15.97 -6.67 -25.02
CA ALA A 306 14.84 -7.55 -25.36
C ALA A 306 15.07 -8.30 -26.67
N LEU A 307 15.58 -7.61 -27.71
CA LEU A 307 15.91 -8.24 -28.99
C LEU A 307 16.98 -9.32 -28.83
N ARG A 308 18.07 -9.03 -28.10
CA ARG A 308 19.11 -10.04 -27.82
C ARG A 308 18.58 -11.24 -27.05
N LEU A 309 17.74 -11.02 -26.03
CA LEU A 309 17.14 -12.10 -25.25
C LEU A 309 16.32 -13.05 -26.14
N LEU A 310 15.62 -12.49 -27.13
CA LEU A 310 14.79 -13.23 -28.08
C LEU A 310 15.58 -13.75 -29.30
N GLY A 311 16.91 -13.55 -29.36
CA GLY A 311 17.75 -13.97 -30.49
C GLY A 311 17.51 -13.18 -31.78
N LEU A 312 16.99 -11.95 -31.68
CA LEU A 312 16.64 -11.09 -32.80
C LEU A 312 17.68 -9.97 -33.02
N ASP A 313 17.83 -9.54 -34.27
CA ASP A 313 18.66 -8.39 -34.63
C ASP A 313 17.99 -7.04 -34.33
N SER A 314 18.76 -5.95 -34.41
CA SER A 314 18.31 -4.59 -34.06
C SER A 314 17.22 -4.01 -34.97
N THR A 315 16.97 -4.61 -36.13
CA THR A 315 15.97 -4.18 -37.12
C THR A 315 14.67 -4.98 -37.06
N ALA A 316 14.61 -5.97 -36.16
CA ALA A 316 13.44 -6.81 -36.00
C ALA A 316 12.16 -6.01 -35.71
N THR A 317 11.09 -6.46 -36.33
CA THR A 317 9.75 -5.89 -36.24
C THR A 317 9.01 -6.37 -35.00
N ARG A 318 7.98 -5.64 -34.59
CA ARG A 318 7.06 -6.06 -33.51
C ARG A 318 6.45 -7.44 -33.75
N SER A 319 6.18 -7.79 -35.01
CA SER A 319 5.63 -9.09 -35.40
C SER A 319 6.63 -10.23 -35.17
N GLU A 320 7.91 -10.02 -35.47
CA GLU A 320 8.98 -10.99 -35.21
C GLU A 320 9.21 -11.17 -33.71
N VAL A 321 9.20 -10.08 -32.95
CA VAL A 321 9.24 -10.13 -31.47
C VAL A 321 8.08 -10.97 -30.94
N THR A 322 6.85 -10.74 -31.42
CA THR A 322 5.67 -11.51 -31.01
C THR A 322 5.77 -12.98 -31.42
N ARG A 323 6.40 -13.29 -32.55
CA ARG A 323 6.63 -14.67 -32.99
C ARG A 323 7.57 -15.40 -32.05
N GLU A 324 8.64 -14.74 -31.58
CA GLU A 324 9.59 -15.36 -30.65
C GLU A 324 9.04 -15.47 -29.23
N THR A 325 8.29 -14.48 -28.73
CA THR A 325 7.70 -14.55 -27.39
C THR A 325 6.72 -15.71 -27.23
N LYS A 326 6.06 -16.16 -28.32
CA LYS A 326 5.18 -17.34 -28.32
C LYS A 326 5.87 -18.66 -27.96
N ASN A 327 7.20 -18.72 -28.06
CA ASN A 327 7.99 -19.90 -27.70
C ASN A 327 8.28 -19.99 -26.19
N TRP A 328 7.85 -18.99 -25.41
CA TRP A 328 8.11 -18.90 -23.97
C TRP A 328 6.83 -19.00 -23.16
N ALA A 329 6.91 -19.55 -21.95
CA ALA A 329 5.91 -19.26 -20.93
C ALA A 329 6.13 -17.81 -20.42
N SER A 330 5.04 -17.11 -20.13
CA SER A 330 5.04 -15.69 -19.73
C SER A 330 5.89 -15.43 -18.49
N ILE A 331 5.80 -16.27 -17.47
CA ILE A 331 6.55 -16.15 -16.21
C ILE A 331 8.03 -16.51 -16.40
N ASP A 332 8.35 -17.48 -17.25
CA ASP A 332 9.74 -17.85 -17.54
C ASP A 332 10.45 -16.71 -18.28
N LEU A 333 9.79 -16.12 -19.28
CA LEU A 333 10.33 -14.96 -20.01
C LEU A 333 10.51 -13.75 -19.10
N GLU A 334 9.53 -13.44 -18.23
CA GLU A 334 9.69 -12.39 -17.21
C GLU A 334 10.89 -12.68 -16.31
N THR A 335 11.04 -13.91 -15.82
CA THR A 335 12.10 -14.31 -14.89
C THR A 335 13.48 -14.13 -15.51
N VAL A 336 13.70 -14.64 -16.72
CA VAL A 336 14.98 -14.50 -17.43
C VAL A 336 15.24 -13.03 -17.78
N ALA A 337 14.23 -12.31 -18.26
CA ALA A 337 14.36 -10.89 -18.55
C ALA A 337 14.80 -10.08 -17.32
N LEU A 338 14.23 -10.34 -16.15
CA LEU A 338 14.59 -9.64 -14.92
C LEU A 338 16.01 -9.96 -14.45
N GLN A 339 16.50 -11.19 -14.63
CA GLN A 339 17.90 -11.56 -14.35
C GLN A 339 18.87 -10.73 -15.21
N ASP A 340 18.51 -10.48 -16.47
CA ASP A 340 19.26 -9.62 -17.40
C ASP A 340 18.96 -8.13 -17.22
N LYS A 341 18.23 -7.76 -16.16
CA LYS A 341 17.82 -6.38 -15.83
C LYS A 341 16.94 -5.76 -16.92
N LEU A 342 16.30 -6.56 -17.77
CA LEU A 342 15.34 -6.09 -18.78
C LEU A 342 13.98 -5.80 -18.14
N VAL A 343 13.11 -5.18 -18.92
CA VAL A 343 11.81 -4.70 -18.45
C VAL A 343 10.72 -5.38 -19.28
N ILE A 344 10.50 -6.64 -18.96
CA ILE A 344 9.48 -7.51 -19.55
C ILE A 344 8.71 -8.12 -18.39
N TYR A 345 7.39 -7.94 -18.35
CA TYR A 345 6.54 -8.40 -17.26
C TYR A 345 5.35 -9.17 -17.79
N ALA A 346 5.00 -10.27 -17.12
CA ALA A 346 3.81 -11.04 -17.41
C ALA A 346 2.55 -10.23 -17.06
N LEU A 347 1.56 -10.32 -17.94
CA LEU A 347 0.21 -9.82 -17.71
C LEU A 347 -0.44 -10.67 -16.62
N ARG A 348 -1.05 -10.00 -15.64
CA ARG A 348 -1.74 -10.65 -14.52
C ARG A 348 -3.11 -10.03 -14.31
N ALA A 349 -4.04 -10.81 -13.79
CA ALA A 349 -5.30 -10.34 -13.21
C ALA A 349 -5.12 -9.93 -11.74
N TYR A 350 -6.10 -9.21 -11.17
CA TYR A 350 -6.01 -8.77 -9.77
C TYR A 350 -5.84 -9.94 -8.78
N GLN A 351 -6.58 -11.03 -8.97
CA GLN A 351 -6.51 -12.21 -8.09
C GLN A 351 -5.11 -12.83 -8.11
N GLN A 352 -4.44 -12.79 -9.26
CA GLN A 352 -3.05 -13.25 -9.39
C GLN A 352 -2.08 -12.28 -8.74
N TRP A 353 -2.30 -10.97 -8.82
CA TRP A 353 -1.48 -9.96 -8.17
C TRP A 353 -1.60 -10.01 -6.64
N ASP A 354 -2.82 -10.12 -6.11
CA ASP A 354 -3.12 -9.99 -4.67
C ASP A 354 -2.43 -11.06 -3.80
N VAL A 355 -2.10 -12.22 -4.39
CA VAL A 355 -1.37 -13.27 -3.69
C VAL A 355 0.15 -13.04 -3.64
N PHE A 356 0.70 -12.12 -4.45
CA PHE A 356 2.14 -11.87 -4.50
C PHE A 356 2.64 -11.21 -3.20
N PRO A 357 3.82 -11.60 -2.71
CA PRO A 357 4.43 -10.93 -1.56
C PRO A 357 4.64 -9.43 -1.80
N GLN A 358 4.88 -9.01 -3.05
CA GLN A 358 4.99 -7.58 -3.37
C GLN A 358 3.67 -6.84 -3.14
N ALA A 359 2.54 -7.38 -3.59
CA ALA A 359 1.23 -6.74 -3.40
C ALA A 359 0.92 -6.53 -1.92
N LYS A 360 1.26 -7.52 -1.09
CA LYS A 360 1.10 -7.47 0.37
C LYS A 360 2.02 -6.46 1.06
N ALA A 361 3.19 -6.17 0.48
CA ALA A 361 4.14 -5.20 1.01
C ALA A 361 3.76 -3.74 0.72
N LEU A 362 2.81 -3.48 -0.19
CA LEU A 362 2.37 -2.13 -0.51
C LEU A 362 1.48 -1.55 0.59
N SER A 363 1.81 -0.35 1.05
CA SER A 363 0.94 0.48 1.91
C SER A 363 -0.47 0.66 1.29
N ASP A 364 -1.49 0.70 2.15
CA ASP A 364 -2.88 0.98 1.73
C ASP A 364 -3.08 2.44 1.31
N PHE A 365 -2.25 3.35 1.81
CA PHE A 365 -2.25 4.76 1.42
C PHE A 365 -1.03 5.08 0.52
N PRO A 366 -1.19 5.82 -0.59
CA PRO A 366 -0.15 5.96 -1.61
C PRO A 366 0.97 6.93 -1.24
N ILE A 367 0.86 7.65 -0.12
CA ILE A 367 1.89 8.56 0.40
C ILE A 367 2.35 8.06 1.77
N ALA A 368 3.59 7.57 1.87
CA ALA A 368 4.21 7.27 3.15
C ALA A 368 5.09 8.45 3.59
N ILE A 369 4.97 8.89 4.84
CA ILE A 369 5.78 9.95 5.44
C ILE A 369 6.39 9.45 6.74
N GLU A 370 7.71 9.48 6.83
CA GLU A 370 8.47 9.03 8.00
C GLU A 370 9.44 10.11 8.46
N LYS A 371 9.59 10.27 9.78
CA LYS A 371 10.62 11.15 10.36
C LYS A 371 11.94 10.38 10.44
N LEU A 372 12.96 10.86 9.72
CA LEU A 372 14.28 10.22 9.69
C LEU A 372 15.14 10.61 10.90
N SER A 373 15.04 11.86 11.36
CA SER A 373 15.78 12.35 12.52
C SER A 373 15.08 13.55 13.16
N ALA A 374 15.29 13.73 14.46
CA ALA A 374 14.82 14.89 15.22
C ALA A 374 15.86 16.04 15.28
N ALA A 375 17.04 15.88 14.67
CA ALA A 375 18.13 16.86 14.79
C ALA A 375 17.88 18.21 14.09
N GLY A 376 16.97 18.26 13.11
CA GLY A 376 16.61 19.46 12.37
C GLY A 376 15.77 20.45 13.20
N THR A 377 15.87 21.73 12.85
CA THR A 377 15.13 22.82 13.50
C THR A 377 13.71 22.94 12.96
N ALA A 378 12.75 23.24 13.84
CA ALA A 378 11.41 23.63 13.44
C ALA A 378 11.39 25.00 12.73
N GLY A 379 10.35 25.25 11.94
CA GLY A 379 10.15 26.45 11.14
C GLY A 379 10.22 26.22 9.63
N LEU A 380 9.63 27.14 8.87
CA LEU A 380 9.84 27.22 7.42
C LEU A 380 11.23 27.78 7.13
N PRO A 381 11.82 27.47 5.95
CA PRO A 381 13.05 28.11 5.52
C PRO A 381 12.92 29.63 5.57
N SER A 382 13.90 30.34 6.11
CA SER A 382 13.86 31.81 6.31
C SER A 382 13.60 32.61 5.02
N ARG A 383 13.95 32.03 3.88
CA ARG A 383 13.73 32.55 2.53
C ARG A 383 12.28 32.42 2.02
N MET A 384 11.42 31.66 2.72
CA MET A 384 9.98 31.65 2.49
C MET A 384 9.31 32.76 3.32
N GLY A 385 9.47 34.01 2.86
CA GLY A 385 8.88 35.19 3.51
C GLY A 385 7.38 35.39 3.25
N PRO A 386 6.69 36.25 4.03
CA PRO A 386 5.31 36.64 3.75
C PRO A 386 5.22 37.55 2.50
N GLY A 387 4.04 37.63 1.89
CA GLY A 387 3.76 38.57 0.79
C GLY A 387 4.28 38.14 -0.59
N ASN A 388 4.68 36.88 -0.75
CA ASN A 388 5.05 36.33 -2.05
C ASN A 388 3.84 36.13 -2.96
N ASP A 389 4.08 36.22 -4.28
CA ASP A 389 3.09 35.97 -5.32
C ASP A 389 2.68 34.50 -5.46
N ARG A 390 3.49 33.57 -4.91
CA ARG A 390 3.23 32.12 -4.89
C ARG A 390 3.65 31.48 -3.56
N SER A 391 2.98 30.38 -3.21
CA SER A 391 3.05 29.73 -1.89
C SER A 391 4.37 29.03 -1.56
N LEU A 392 5.13 28.58 -2.55
CA LEU A 392 6.41 27.88 -2.38
C LEU A 392 7.62 28.74 -2.76
N ARG A 393 7.41 30.06 -2.92
CA ARG A 393 8.49 31.00 -3.23
C ARG A 393 9.58 30.94 -2.16
N GLY A 394 10.83 30.77 -2.61
CA GLY A 394 11.99 30.60 -1.74
C GLY A 394 12.32 29.12 -1.43
N LEU A 395 11.41 28.16 -1.62
CA LEU A 395 11.71 26.73 -1.46
C LEU A 395 12.75 26.27 -2.50
N ARG A 396 13.71 25.43 -2.11
CA ARG A 396 14.82 24.95 -2.95
C ARG A 396 14.70 23.45 -3.06
N VAL A 397 14.51 22.98 -4.27
CA VAL A 397 14.26 21.58 -4.58
C VAL A 397 15.38 21.12 -5.52
N LEU A 398 16.13 20.13 -5.08
CA LEU A 398 17.10 19.44 -5.92
C LEU A 398 16.45 18.17 -6.43
N GLU A 399 16.35 18.02 -7.75
CA GLU A 399 15.63 16.91 -8.38
C GLU A 399 16.58 16.05 -9.20
N LEU A 400 16.70 14.77 -8.86
CA LEU A 400 17.46 13.77 -9.61
C LEU A 400 16.46 12.74 -10.17
N SER A 401 15.85 13.08 -11.28
CA SER A 401 14.70 12.32 -11.78
C SER A 401 14.63 12.28 -13.30
N ARG A 402 13.81 11.37 -13.85
CA ARG A 402 13.64 11.15 -15.29
C ARG A 402 12.21 10.69 -15.58
N VAL A 403 11.82 10.75 -16.87
CA VAL A 403 10.54 10.26 -17.38
C VAL A 403 9.38 11.14 -16.88
N ILE A 404 8.35 10.64 -16.20
CA ILE A 404 7.10 11.39 -15.95
C ILE A 404 6.88 11.63 -14.46
N ALA A 405 6.73 10.59 -13.65
CA ALA A 405 6.21 10.71 -12.27
C ALA A 405 6.98 11.69 -11.37
N ALA A 406 8.28 11.48 -11.19
CA ALA A 406 9.10 12.38 -10.36
C ALA A 406 9.30 13.77 -11.01
N PRO A 407 9.52 13.88 -12.34
CA PRO A 407 9.52 15.19 -13.00
C PRO A 407 8.22 15.98 -12.82
N LEU A 408 7.06 15.31 -12.82
CA LEU A 408 5.80 15.97 -12.57
C LEU A 408 5.76 16.56 -11.15
N ALA A 409 6.24 15.85 -10.13
CA ALA A 409 6.28 16.37 -8.77
C ALA A 409 7.08 17.68 -8.68
N GLY A 410 8.29 17.70 -9.26
CA GLY A 410 9.09 18.94 -9.31
C GLY A 410 8.44 20.03 -10.14
N LYS A 411 7.78 19.70 -11.26
CA LYS A 411 7.04 20.67 -12.08
C LYS A 411 5.91 21.31 -11.26
N THR A 412 5.15 20.50 -10.51
CA THR A 412 4.09 21.00 -9.62
C THR A 412 4.65 21.95 -8.57
N LEU A 413 5.76 21.61 -7.90
CA LEU A 413 6.38 22.52 -6.92
C LEU A 413 6.87 23.82 -7.56
N ALA A 414 7.45 23.75 -8.77
CA ALA A 414 7.89 24.93 -9.53
C ALA A 414 6.71 25.83 -9.93
N ALA A 415 5.57 25.24 -10.30
CA ALA A 415 4.34 25.99 -10.61
C ALA A 415 3.89 26.88 -9.44
N HIS A 416 4.18 26.45 -8.20
CA HIS A 416 3.90 27.20 -6.99
C HIS A 416 5.09 28.04 -6.48
N GLY A 417 6.13 28.23 -7.30
CA GLY A 417 7.22 29.19 -7.07
C GLY A 417 8.48 28.62 -6.43
N ALA A 418 8.58 27.30 -6.23
CA ALA A 418 9.82 26.67 -5.77
C ALA A 418 10.94 26.82 -6.82
N ASP A 419 12.17 27.06 -6.36
CA ASP A 419 13.37 27.00 -7.17
C ASP A 419 13.79 25.53 -7.33
N VAL A 420 13.41 24.94 -8.46
CA VAL A 420 13.68 23.54 -8.79
C VAL A 420 14.89 23.45 -9.71
N LEU A 421 15.99 22.90 -9.19
CA LEU A 421 17.17 22.51 -9.95
C LEU A 421 17.05 21.03 -10.33
N TRP A 422 16.75 20.78 -11.61
CA TRP A 422 16.71 19.44 -12.18
C TRP A 422 18.10 19.02 -12.65
N VAL A 423 18.67 18.05 -11.96
CA VAL A 423 20.00 17.50 -12.22
C VAL A 423 19.89 16.32 -13.17
N THR A 424 20.60 16.43 -14.29
CA THR A 424 20.82 15.36 -15.25
C THR A 424 22.32 15.06 -15.35
N SER A 425 22.74 14.18 -16.26
CA SER A 425 24.17 13.89 -16.51
C SER A 425 24.46 14.06 -18.00
N PRO A 426 25.66 14.56 -18.39
CA PRO A 426 26.09 14.62 -19.79
C PRO A 426 26.08 13.25 -20.50
N THR A 427 26.09 12.16 -19.73
CA THR A 427 26.11 10.79 -20.26
C THR A 427 24.72 10.13 -20.32
N LEU A 428 23.67 10.85 -19.93
CA LEU A 428 22.29 10.40 -20.06
C LEU A 428 21.64 11.07 -21.27
N PRO A 429 20.85 10.33 -22.07
CA PRO A 429 20.19 10.91 -23.24
C PRO A 429 19.08 11.88 -22.82
N ASP A 430 18.85 12.93 -23.60
CA ASP A 430 17.62 13.73 -23.58
C ASP A 430 16.41 12.86 -23.97
N LEU A 431 15.23 13.14 -23.39
CA LEU A 431 13.94 12.55 -23.73
C LEU A 431 13.00 13.63 -24.28
N PRO A 432 13.14 14.01 -25.56
CA PRO A 432 12.53 15.23 -26.06
C PRO A 432 11.00 15.21 -26.08
N ALA A 433 10.38 14.02 -26.05
CA ALA A 433 8.92 13.84 -25.96
C ALA A 433 8.33 14.21 -24.59
N ILE A 434 9.18 14.26 -23.55
CA ILE A 434 8.74 14.31 -22.14
C ILE A 434 9.45 15.47 -21.43
N ASP A 435 10.77 15.59 -21.59
CA ASP A 435 11.61 16.58 -20.89
C ASP A 435 11.18 18.03 -21.19
N ARG A 436 10.60 18.28 -22.37
CA ARG A 436 10.06 19.59 -22.76
C ARG A 436 8.80 19.95 -22.00
N GLU A 437 7.94 18.99 -21.66
CA GLU A 437 6.72 19.27 -20.90
C GLU A 437 7.03 19.33 -19.40
N PHE A 438 7.80 18.37 -18.88
CA PHE A 438 8.11 18.29 -17.45
C PHE A 438 9.28 19.15 -17.00
N GLY A 439 9.99 19.79 -17.93
CA GLY A 439 10.98 20.85 -17.65
C GLY A 439 10.38 22.24 -17.41
N ARG A 440 9.07 22.42 -17.61
CA ARG A 440 8.40 23.72 -17.39
C ARG A 440 8.49 24.13 -15.93
N GLY A 441 8.86 25.39 -15.69
CA GLY A 441 9.10 25.95 -14.36
C GLY A 441 10.47 25.64 -13.76
N LYS A 442 11.26 24.74 -14.35
CA LYS A 442 12.52 24.26 -13.78
C LYS A 442 13.75 24.86 -14.46
N ARG A 443 14.85 24.86 -13.72
CA ARG A 443 16.20 25.09 -14.24
C ARG A 443 16.91 23.74 -14.38
N THR A 444 17.68 23.54 -15.44
CA THR A 444 18.29 22.23 -15.76
C THR A 444 19.81 22.31 -15.76
N ILE A 445 20.44 21.43 -14.97
CA ILE A 445 21.90 21.35 -14.82
C ILE A 445 22.38 19.94 -15.15
N GLN A 446 23.66 19.82 -15.48
CA GLN A 446 24.30 18.53 -15.75
C GLN A 446 25.48 18.34 -14.80
N LEU A 447 25.44 17.25 -14.03
CA LEU A 447 26.50 16.82 -13.12
C LEU A 447 26.73 15.31 -13.31
N ASP A 448 27.96 14.91 -13.58
CA ASP A 448 28.37 13.50 -13.58
C ASP A 448 28.89 13.11 -12.20
N ILE A 449 28.05 12.44 -11.41
CA ILE A 449 28.40 12.02 -10.04
C ILE A 449 29.56 11.01 -9.93
N ARG A 450 30.10 10.55 -11.07
CA ARG A 450 31.34 9.76 -11.11
C ARG A 450 32.59 10.63 -11.08
N THR A 451 32.45 11.90 -11.46
CA THR A 451 33.50 12.92 -11.41
C THR A 451 33.52 13.52 -10.00
N PRO A 452 34.66 13.51 -9.29
CA PRO A 452 34.75 14.03 -7.92
C PRO A 452 34.26 15.47 -7.78
N GLU A 453 34.57 16.34 -8.73
CA GLU A 453 34.23 17.76 -8.73
C GLU A 453 32.70 17.98 -8.85
N ASP A 454 32.05 17.29 -9.79
CA ASP A 454 30.60 17.35 -9.97
C ASP A 454 29.87 16.75 -8.77
N LYS A 455 30.43 15.69 -8.18
CA LYS A 455 29.90 15.08 -6.97
C LYS A 455 29.99 16.02 -5.77
N GLU A 456 31.11 16.71 -5.59
CA GLU A 456 31.25 17.75 -4.58
C GLU A 456 30.24 18.88 -4.80
N ARG A 457 30.08 19.34 -6.05
CA ARG A 457 29.09 20.37 -6.37
C ARG A 457 27.65 19.93 -6.07
N LEU A 458 27.31 18.67 -6.34
CA LEU A 458 26.01 18.11 -5.95
C LEU A 458 25.81 18.18 -4.44
N PHE A 459 26.82 17.79 -3.64
CA PHE A 459 26.71 17.83 -2.18
C PHE A 459 26.63 19.26 -1.63
N GLU A 460 27.28 20.25 -2.25
CA GLU A 460 27.09 21.67 -1.90
C GLU A 460 25.64 22.13 -2.09
N LEU A 461 24.99 21.70 -3.16
CA LEU A 461 23.57 21.97 -3.39
C LEU A 461 22.70 21.27 -2.33
N ILE A 462 22.99 20.00 -2.01
CA ILE A 462 22.24 19.23 -1.00
C ILE A 462 22.33 19.86 0.40
N ARG A 463 23.51 20.39 0.78
CA ARG A 463 23.69 21.10 2.07
C ARG A 463 22.71 22.25 2.28
N THR A 464 22.20 22.82 1.20
CA THR A 464 21.41 24.07 1.22
C THR A 464 20.04 23.96 0.54
N CYS A 465 19.64 22.76 0.10
CA CYS A 465 18.27 22.50 -0.37
C CYS A 465 17.34 22.19 0.81
N ASP A 466 16.03 22.30 0.57
CA ASP A 466 15.03 21.81 1.54
C ASP A 466 14.53 20.41 1.19
N VAL A 467 14.48 20.11 -0.11
CA VAL A 467 13.89 18.89 -0.65
C VAL A 467 14.87 18.29 -1.65
N LEU A 468 15.09 16.99 -1.53
CA LEU A 468 15.73 16.16 -2.54
C LEU A 468 14.66 15.24 -3.13
N ILE A 469 14.33 15.40 -4.41
CA ILE A 469 13.46 14.49 -5.14
C ILE A 469 14.33 13.50 -5.92
N GLN A 470 14.05 12.20 -5.82
CA GLN A 470 14.65 11.19 -6.69
C GLN A 470 13.62 10.25 -7.31
N GLY A 471 13.89 9.83 -8.55
CA GLY A 471 13.09 8.86 -9.30
C GLY A 471 13.79 7.53 -9.56
N PHE A 472 14.76 7.15 -8.72
CA PHE A 472 15.53 5.93 -8.89
C PHE A 472 15.06 4.81 -7.97
N ARG A 473 15.50 3.58 -8.27
CA ARG A 473 15.18 2.41 -7.45
C ARG A 473 15.68 2.62 -6.02
N PRO A 474 14.91 2.24 -4.99
CA PRO A 474 15.36 2.25 -3.59
C PRO A 474 16.79 1.72 -3.43
N GLY A 475 17.63 2.48 -2.73
CA GLY A 475 19.03 2.15 -2.46
C GLY A 475 20.01 2.34 -3.62
N SER A 476 19.56 2.60 -4.85
CA SER A 476 20.45 2.63 -6.02
C SER A 476 21.47 3.78 -6.03
N LEU A 477 21.21 4.86 -5.28
CA LEU A 477 22.13 5.99 -5.11
C LEU A 477 22.93 5.92 -3.79
N ALA A 478 22.71 4.92 -2.93
CA ALA A 478 23.39 4.81 -1.63
C ALA A 478 24.92 4.72 -1.78
N ALA A 479 25.40 3.92 -2.75
CA ALA A 479 26.83 3.82 -3.06
C ALA A 479 27.45 5.15 -3.54
N GLN A 480 26.63 6.14 -3.91
CA GLN A 480 27.08 7.48 -4.31
C GLN A 480 27.05 8.48 -3.16
N GLY A 481 26.77 8.05 -1.92
CA GLY A 481 26.72 8.92 -0.75
C GLY A 481 25.35 9.57 -0.53
N LEU A 482 24.32 9.08 -1.22
CA LEU A 482 22.95 9.61 -1.16
C LEU A 482 22.02 8.66 -0.38
N ALA A 483 22.56 7.88 0.57
CA ALA A 483 21.73 7.15 1.52
C ALA A 483 21.04 8.13 2.50
N PRO A 484 19.83 7.81 3.00
CA PRO A 484 19.09 8.70 3.90
C PRO A 484 19.91 9.19 5.10
N GLU A 485 20.68 8.31 5.73
CA GLU A 485 21.50 8.64 6.91
C GLU A 485 22.61 9.64 6.57
N GLN A 486 23.20 9.50 5.37
CA GLN A 486 24.24 10.41 4.88
C GLN A 486 23.67 11.77 4.51
N LEU A 487 22.48 11.79 3.89
CA LEU A 487 21.76 13.03 3.56
C LEU A 487 21.36 13.79 4.82
N VAL A 488 20.87 13.10 5.85
CA VAL A 488 20.51 13.71 7.13
C VAL A 488 21.75 14.25 7.87
N ALA A 489 22.85 13.51 7.86
CA ALA A 489 24.11 14.00 8.43
C ALA A 489 24.63 15.26 7.72
N LEU A 490 24.43 15.35 6.40
CA LEU A 490 24.82 16.50 5.59
C LEU A 490 23.88 17.69 5.74
N ASN A 491 22.57 17.43 5.87
CA ASN A 491 21.51 18.43 5.99
C ASN A 491 20.40 17.90 6.92
N PRO A 492 20.38 18.30 8.21
CA PRO A 492 19.44 17.76 9.20
C PRO A 492 18.00 18.22 9.01
N ASN A 493 17.74 19.14 8.07
CA ASN A 493 16.41 19.67 7.75
C ASN A 493 15.85 19.11 6.43
N ILE A 494 16.54 18.17 5.79
CA ILE A 494 16.19 17.70 4.44
C ILE A 494 14.89 16.89 4.42
N VAL A 495 14.09 17.09 3.37
CA VAL A 495 13.01 16.18 2.97
C VAL A 495 13.51 15.32 1.82
N CYS A 496 13.63 14.01 2.02
CA CYS A 496 13.99 13.04 0.99
C CYS A 496 12.72 12.47 0.36
N ALA A 497 12.39 12.91 -0.84
CA ALA A 497 11.21 12.48 -1.58
C ALA A 497 11.58 11.45 -2.66
N ASN A 498 11.05 10.24 -2.54
CA ASN A 498 11.39 9.11 -3.39
C ASN A 498 10.18 8.70 -4.23
N MET A 499 10.41 8.54 -5.53
CA MET A 499 9.49 7.95 -6.48
C MET A 499 10.05 6.61 -6.96
N SER A 500 9.25 5.54 -6.88
CA SER A 500 9.65 4.21 -7.34
C SER A 500 8.50 3.47 -8.04
N ALA A 501 8.79 2.38 -8.74
CA ALA A 501 7.75 1.60 -9.39
C ALA A 501 6.92 0.77 -8.39
N PHE A 502 7.59 0.10 -7.44
CA PHE A 502 6.98 -0.91 -6.57
C PHE A 502 7.03 -0.58 -5.08
N GLY A 503 7.54 0.58 -4.69
CA GLY A 503 7.69 0.96 -3.29
C GLY A 503 9.05 0.58 -2.71
N PRO A 504 9.35 1.04 -1.48
CA PRO A 504 10.60 0.75 -0.79
C PRO A 504 10.65 -0.68 -0.23
N ASP A 505 9.50 -1.32 -0.04
CA ASP A 505 9.36 -2.61 0.62
C ASP A 505 9.01 -3.76 -0.35
N GLY A 506 9.26 -4.99 0.09
CA GLY A 506 8.92 -6.20 -0.64
C GLY A 506 9.96 -6.65 -1.68
N PRO A 507 9.79 -7.86 -2.24
CA PRO A 507 10.80 -8.48 -3.11
C PRO A 507 11.01 -7.77 -4.45
N TRP A 508 10.14 -6.85 -4.85
CA TRP A 508 10.21 -6.11 -6.10
C TRP A 508 10.68 -4.66 -5.91
N ALA A 509 11.00 -4.22 -4.68
CA ALA A 509 11.53 -2.88 -4.41
C ALA A 509 12.72 -2.53 -5.32
N GLY A 510 13.61 -3.49 -5.58
CA GLY A 510 14.78 -3.34 -6.44
C GLY A 510 14.52 -3.49 -7.95
N ARG A 511 13.28 -3.68 -8.40
CA ARG A 511 12.97 -3.92 -9.83
C ARG A 511 12.79 -2.62 -10.62
N ARG A 512 13.01 -2.70 -11.94
CA ARG A 512 12.70 -1.62 -12.90
C ARG A 512 11.22 -1.67 -13.22
N GLY A 513 10.56 -0.52 -13.24
CA GLY A 513 9.17 -0.42 -13.67
C GLY A 513 8.87 0.93 -14.28
N PHE A 514 7.76 0.95 -15.02
CA PHE A 514 7.17 2.10 -15.69
C PHE A 514 5.67 1.97 -15.50
N ASP A 515 4.93 3.05 -15.67
CA ASP A 515 3.47 3.06 -15.54
C ASP A 515 2.81 1.88 -16.28
N SER A 516 3.02 1.77 -17.59
CA SER A 516 2.44 0.67 -18.39
C SER A 516 2.85 -0.74 -17.91
N ILE A 517 4.04 -0.89 -17.34
CA ILE A 517 4.51 -2.16 -16.77
C ILE A 517 3.75 -2.48 -15.49
N VAL A 518 3.62 -1.50 -14.60
CA VAL A 518 2.89 -1.66 -13.34
C VAL A 518 1.42 -1.95 -13.60
N GLN A 519 0.79 -1.27 -14.56
CA GLN A 519 -0.59 -1.59 -14.95
C GLN A 519 -0.73 -3.05 -15.44
N THR A 520 0.25 -3.55 -16.20
CA THR A 520 0.21 -4.91 -16.75
C THR A 520 0.41 -5.98 -15.67
N CYS A 521 1.38 -5.82 -14.78
CA CYS A 521 1.69 -6.85 -13.79
C CYS A 521 0.78 -6.83 -12.55
N SER A 522 -0.01 -5.77 -12.36
CA SER A 522 -0.83 -5.59 -11.16
C SER A 522 -2.29 -6.00 -11.29
N GLY A 523 -2.77 -6.40 -12.46
CA GLY A 523 -4.21 -6.65 -12.67
C GLY A 523 -4.95 -5.54 -13.40
N MET A 524 -4.43 -4.31 -13.38
CA MET A 524 -5.17 -3.14 -13.87
C MET A 524 -5.58 -3.27 -15.33
N ASN A 525 -4.68 -3.73 -16.22
CA ASN A 525 -5.04 -3.86 -17.63
C ASN A 525 -6.01 -4.99 -17.95
N VAL A 526 -5.97 -6.11 -17.21
CA VAL A 526 -6.95 -7.18 -17.36
C VAL A 526 -8.32 -6.69 -16.93
N SER A 527 -8.39 -6.00 -15.79
CA SER A 527 -9.64 -5.44 -15.27
C SER A 527 -10.27 -4.43 -16.25
N GLU A 528 -9.48 -3.50 -16.81
CA GLU A 528 -9.96 -2.56 -17.85
C GLU A 528 -10.52 -3.29 -19.08
N ALA A 529 -9.89 -4.38 -19.52
CA ALA A 529 -10.36 -5.16 -20.66
C ALA A 529 -11.67 -5.91 -20.39
N GLU A 530 -11.79 -6.52 -19.20
CA GLU A 530 -13.00 -7.20 -18.74
C GLU A 530 -14.20 -6.25 -18.72
N HIS A 531 -14.02 -5.03 -18.21
CA HIS A 531 -15.08 -4.02 -18.13
C HIS A 531 -15.43 -3.43 -19.50
N TYR A 532 -14.46 -3.27 -20.39
CA TYR A 532 -14.72 -2.80 -21.75
C TYR A 532 -15.51 -3.84 -22.58
N GLY A 533 -15.29 -5.14 -22.33
CA GLY A 533 -16.16 -6.20 -22.81
C GLY A 533 -16.02 -6.55 -24.29
N GLN A 534 -14.86 -6.31 -24.92
CA GLN A 534 -14.59 -6.66 -26.33
C GLN A 534 -13.68 -7.89 -26.51
N GLY A 535 -13.42 -8.64 -25.44
CA GLY A 535 -12.65 -9.90 -25.50
C GLY A 535 -11.15 -9.74 -25.71
N GLU A 536 -10.62 -8.54 -25.56
CA GLU A 536 -9.16 -8.29 -25.55
C GLU A 536 -8.54 -8.75 -24.22
N PRO A 537 -7.27 -9.19 -24.21
CA PRO A 537 -6.64 -9.71 -22.98
C PRO A 537 -6.26 -8.61 -21.98
N ALA A 538 -6.03 -7.39 -22.45
CA ALA A 538 -5.55 -6.28 -21.64
C ALA A 538 -5.88 -4.95 -22.32
N ARG A 539 -6.32 -3.96 -21.55
CA ARG A 539 -6.61 -2.60 -22.02
C ARG A 539 -5.82 -1.58 -21.18
N PRO A 540 -4.96 -0.76 -21.79
CA PRO A 540 -4.25 0.29 -21.06
C PRO A 540 -5.20 1.44 -20.69
N THR A 541 -4.93 2.11 -19.57
CA THR A 541 -5.60 3.39 -19.27
C THR A 541 -5.33 4.42 -20.38
N PRO A 542 -6.20 5.42 -20.58
CA PRO A 542 -6.06 6.40 -21.68
C PRO A 542 -4.84 7.33 -21.56
N CYS A 543 -4.11 7.28 -20.45
CA CYS A 543 -2.93 8.08 -20.14
C CYS A 543 -1.98 7.30 -19.22
N GLN A 544 -0.78 7.84 -18.93
CA GLN A 544 0.09 7.30 -17.88
C GLN A 544 -0.45 7.71 -16.50
N ALA A 545 -1.58 7.10 -16.10
CA ALA A 545 -2.36 7.51 -14.94
C ALA A 545 -1.63 7.30 -13.61
N LEU A 546 -0.82 6.25 -13.51
CA LEU A 546 0.01 5.98 -12.35
C LEU A 546 1.14 7.00 -12.25
N ASP A 547 1.79 7.35 -13.36
CA ASP A 547 2.86 8.35 -13.35
C ASP A 547 2.32 9.74 -12.96
N HIS A 548 1.21 10.18 -13.56
CA HIS A 548 0.59 11.47 -13.23
C HIS A 548 0.08 11.51 -11.79
N GLY A 549 -0.68 10.49 -11.38
CA GLY A 549 -1.16 10.38 -10.01
C GLY A 549 -0.03 10.39 -8.99
N ALA A 550 1.04 9.62 -9.24
CA ALA A 550 2.19 9.55 -8.36
C ALA A 550 2.95 10.88 -8.28
N GLY A 551 3.10 11.61 -9.37
CA GLY A 551 3.75 12.92 -9.36
C GLY A 551 3.03 13.95 -8.48
N TYR A 552 1.72 14.06 -8.62
CA TYR A 552 0.92 14.96 -7.76
C TYR A 552 0.90 14.51 -6.30
N LEU A 553 0.81 13.20 -6.03
CA LEU A 553 0.86 12.65 -4.68
C LEU A 553 2.23 12.86 -4.02
N LEU A 554 3.33 12.76 -4.78
CA LEU A 554 4.67 13.05 -4.25
C LEU A 554 4.84 14.54 -3.92
N ALA A 555 4.38 15.44 -4.80
CA ALA A 555 4.38 16.88 -4.48
C ALA A 555 3.53 17.19 -3.23
N THR A 556 2.38 16.54 -3.09
CA THR A 556 1.52 16.63 -1.90
C THR A 556 2.25 16.14 -0.64
N GLY A 557 2.89 14.96 -0.73
CA GLY A 557 3.68 14.40 0.37
C GLY A 557 4.86 15.29 0.75
N VAL A 558 5.53 15.93 -0.21
CA VAL A 558 6.58 16.94 0.05
C VAL A 558 6.00 18.11 0.85
N CYS A 559 4.88 18.69 0.42
CA CYS A 559 4.22 19.78 1.15
C CYS A 559 3.84 19.37 2.58
N ALA A 560 3.29 18.17 2.76
CA ALA A 560 2.93 17.64 4.07
C ALA A 560 4.17 17.40 4.97
N ALA A 561 5.27 16.89 4.41
CA ALA A 561 6.53 16.71 5.14
C ALA A 561 7.18 18.05 5.50
N LEU A 562 7.12 19.05 4.61
CA LEU A 562 7.59 20.41 4.90
C LEU A 562 6.77 21.06 6.02
N TYR A 563 5.46 20.83 6.05
CA TYR A 563 4.60 21.27 7.14
C TYR A 563 4.99 20.59 8.47
N ARG A 564 5.14 19.26 8.49
CA ARG A 564 5.60 18.54 9.69
C ARG A 564 6.97 19.01 10.15
N ARG A 565 7.92 19.21 9.23
CA ARG A 565 9.22 19.82 9.56
C ARG A 565 9.05 21.22 10.17
N ALA A 566 8.18 22.05 9.60
CA ALA A 566 7.97 23.40 10.11
C ALA A 566 7.40 23.42 11.53
N VAL A 567 6.57 22.43 11.89
CA VAL A 567 5.95 22.35 13.22
C VAL A 567 6.82 21.60 14.23
N GLU A 568 7.42 20.48 13.81
CA GLU A 568 8.05 19.50 14.71
C GLU A 568 9.58 19.43 14.58
N GLY A 569 10.18 20.17 13.64
CA GLY A 569 11.58 20.03 13.26
C GLY A 569 11.92 18.66 12.66
N GLY A 570 13.21 18.43 12.47
CA GLY A 570 13.75 17.17 11.94
C GLY A 570 13.86 17.07 10.42
N SER A 571 14.20 15.87 9.96
CA SER A 571 14.25 15.47 8.56
C SER A 571 13.20 14.39 8.28
N TYR A 572 12.72 14.33 7.04
CA TYR A 572 11.62 13.44 6.68
C TYR A 572 11.91 12.70 5.38
N ARG A 573 11.38 11.48 5.29
CA ARG A 573 11.28 10.71 4.06
C ARG A 573 9.84 10.71 3.59
N VAL A 574 9.66 10.89 2.28
CA VAL A 574 8.37 10.73 1.60
C VAL A 574 8.55 9.67 0.53
N ASP A 575 7.76 8.61 0.57
CA ASP A 575 7.79 7.56 -0.45
C ASP A 575 6.44 7.47 -1.16
N VAL A 576 6.47 7.53 -2.49
CA VAL A 576 5.34 7.26 -3.37
C VAL A 576 5.77 6.23 -4.42
N SER A 577 4.88 5.30 -4.74
CA SER A 577 5.16 4.32 -5.80
C SER A 577 4.00 4.15 -6.77
N LEU A 578 4.32 3.84 -8.02
CA LEU A 578 3.32 3.58 -9.06
C LEU A 578 2.37 2.44 -8.66
N ALA A 579 2.90 1.38 -8.04
CA ALA A 579 2.10 0.27 -7.55
C ALA A 579 1.23 0.66 -6.34
N GLY A 580 1.70 1.55 -5.46
CA GLY A 580 0.89 2.15 -4.41
C GLY A 580 -0.23 3.02 -4.96
N VAL A 581 0.04 3.81 -6.00
CA VAL A 581 -0.99 4.58 -6.71
C VAL A 581 -1.99 3.68 -7.41
N MET A 582 -1.55 2.59 -8.04
CA MET A 582 -2.45 1.58 -8.61
C MET A 582 -3.39 1.00 -7.55
N LYS A 583 -2.84 0.62 -6.39
CA LYS A 583 -3.63 0.09 -5.26
C LYS A 583 -4.64 1.12 -4.76
N TYR A 584 -4.24 2.38 -4.67
CA TYR A 584 -5.12 3.49 -4.32
C TYR A 584 -6.22 3.72 -5.36
N LEU A 585 -5.90 3.76 -6.65
CA LEU A 585 -6.92 3.92 -7.70
C LEU A 585 -7.92 2.77 -7.69
N ARG A 586 -7.47 1.54 -7.47
CA ARG A 586 -8.35 0.37 -7.31
C ARG A 586 -9.28 0.52 -6.10
N SER A 587 -8.83 1.12 -5.00
CA SER A 587 -9.66 1.27 -3.79
C SER A 587 -10.74 2.34 -3.93
N LEU A 588 -10.67 3.21 -4.94
CA LEU A 588 -11.72 4.19 -5.25
C LEU A 588 -12.97 3.55 -5.89
N GLY A 589 -12.92 2.26 -6.22
CA GLY A 589 -14.00 1.55 -6.89
C GLY A 589 -13.92 1.65 -8.41
N GLN A 590 -14.87 0.99 -9.08
CA GLN A 590 -14.97 0.92 -10.54
C GLN A 590 -16.40 1.21 -10.98
N TYR A 591 -16.55 1.83 -12.14
CA TYR A 591 -17.86 2.00 -12.78
C TYR A 591 -18.44 0.66 -13.23
N GLU A 592 -19.76 0.52 -13.19
CA GLU A 592 -20.43 -0.73 -13.56
C GLU A 592 -20.29 -0.99 -15.07
N GLY A 593 -19.78 -2.18 -15.41
CA GLY A 593 -19.60 -2.62 -16.79
C GLY A 593 -18.80 -1.63 -17.64
N ARG A 594 -19.32 -1.30 -18.82
CA ARG A 594 -18.66 -0.40 -19.79
C ARG A 594 -18.89 1.09 -19.58
N SER A 595 -19.68 1.48 -18.58
CA SER A 595 -20.17 2.86 -18.44
C SER A 595 -19.04 3.89 -18.32
N GLY A 596 -17.92 3.54 -17.68
CA GLY A 596 -16.72 4.39 -17.62
C GLY A 596 -16.04 4.65 -18.97
N PHE A 597 -16.31 3.82 -19.99
CA PHE A 597 -15.75 3.96 -21.35
C PHE A 597 -16.66 4.71 -22.31
N ASP A 598 -17.91 4.98 -21.93
CA ASP A 598 -18.82 5.78 -22.75
C ASP A 598 -18.48 7.29 -22.70
N CYS A 599 -17.55 7.70 -21.83
CA CYS A 599 -16.97 9.04 -21.83
C CYS A 599 -16.10 9.27 -23.07
N ALA A 600 -16.36 10.36 -23.80
CA ALA A 600 -15.54 10.74 -24.95
C ALA A 600 -14.08 11.01 -24.53
N ASP A 601 -13.13 10.47 -25.29
CA ASP A 601 -11.71 10.78 -25.06
C ASP A 601 -11.43 12.25 -25.42
N ILE A 602 -10.78 12.95 -24.49
CA ILE A 602 -10.51 14.38 -24.54
C ILE A 602 -9.29 14.62 -25.42
N LEU A 603 -9.45 14.76 -26.74
CA LEU A 603 -8.30 14.92 -27.63
C LEU A 603 -8.51 15.77 -28.89
N SER A 604 -9.66 16.42 -29.12
CA SER A 604 -9.68 17.37 -30.24
C SER A 604 -8.86 18.61 -29.88
N PRO A 605 -7.90 19.06 -30.72
CA PRO A 605 -7.13 20.28 -30.47
C PRO A 605 -8.01 21.49 -30.15
N ASP A 606 -9.18 21.58 -30.80
CA ASP A 606 -10.16 22.65 -30.59
C ASP A 606 -10.77 22.62 -29.18
N GLN A 607 -11.00 21.44 -28.61
CA GLN A 607 -11.58 21.28 -27.27
C GLN A 607 -10.61 21.72 -26.16
N VAL A 608 -9.31 21.46 -26.35
CA VAL A 608 -8.28 21.74 -25.34
C VAL A 608 -7.69 23.14 -25.46
N GLU A 609 -7.89 23.84 -26.58
CA GLU A 609 -7.31 25.15 -26.89
C GLU A 609 -7.44 26.17 -25.76
N LYS A 610 -8.64 26.24 -25.14
CA LYS A 610 -8.95 27.15 -24.04
C LYS A 610 -8.22 26.84 -22.73
N PHE A 611 -7.47 25.75 -22.65
CA PHE A 611 -6.63 25.36 -21.52
C PHE A 611 -5.14 25.48 -21.82
N LEU A 612 -4.77 25.80 -23.07
CA LEU A 612 -3.38 25.97 -23.47
C LEU A 612 -2.91 27.41 -23.20
N GLU A 613 -1.61 27.57 -23.04
CA GLU A 613 -0.89 28.84 -23.10
C GLU A 613 0.28 28.72 -24.09
N THR A 614 0.65 29.83 -24.71
CA THR A 614 1.79 29.90 -25.63
C THR A 614 2.88 30.76 -24.99
N ARG A 615 4.10 30.23 -24.91
CA ARG A 615 5.28 30.93 -24.37
C ARG A 615 6.52 30.63 -25.20
N GLN A 616 7.47 31.55 -25.20
CA GLN A 616 8.79 31.30 -25.77
C GLN A 616 9.61 30.40 -24.84
N SER A 617 10.32 29.43 -25.42
CA SER A 617 11.18 28.47 -24.72
C SER A 617 12.56 28.42 -25.39
N GLY A 618 13.53 27.77 -24.76
CA GLY A 618 14.84 27.52 -25.37
C GLY A 618 14.81 26.56 -26.57
N PHE A 619 13.65 25.98 -26.89
CA PHE A 619 13.44 25.11 -28.05
C PHE A 619 12.57 25.75 -29.14
N GLY A 620 12.11 26.98 -28.96
CA GLY A 620 11.15 27.65 -29.84
C GLY A 620 9.84 28.03 -29.13
N THR A 621 8.79 28.26 -29.92
CA THR A 621 7.45 28.62 -29.41
C THR A 621 6.75 27.38 -28.88
N LEU A 622 6.59 27.29 -27.56
CA LEU A 622 5.93 26.18 -26.89
C LEU A 622 4.49 26.56 -26.54
N LYS A 623 3.54 25.77 -27.04
CA LYS A 623 2.13 25.82 -26.66
C LYS A 623 1.80 24.59 -25.84
N ALA A 624 1.37 24.75 -24.60
CA ALA A 624 1.19 23.65 -23.66
C ALA A 624 0.08 23.94 -22.63
N VAL A 625 -0.37 22.91 -21.91
CA VAL A 625 -1.47 23.00 -20.95
C VAL A 625 -1.09 23.92 -19.79
N ARG A 626 -1.94 24.91 -19.45
CA ARG A 626 -1.77 25.75 -18.26
C ARG A 626 -1.85 24.92 -16.99
N HIS A 627 -1.17 25.37 -15.95
CA HIS A 627 -1.34 24.75 -14.64
C HIS A 627 -2.78 24.96 -14.16
N SER A 628 -3.44 23.88 -13.73
CA SER A 628 -4.88 23.88 -13.42
C SER A 628 -5.17 24.27 -11.98
N ALA A 629 -4.22 24.06 -11.07
CA ALA A 629 -4.44 24.37 -9.66
C ALA A 629 -4.42 25.90 -9.44
N VAL A 630 -5.43 26.38 -8.72
CA VAL A 630 -5.56 27.78 -8.31
C VAL A 630 -5.60 27.83 -6.79
N ILE A 631 -4.86 28.76 -6.20
CA ILE A 631 -4.87 29.02 -4.76
C ILE A 631 -5.25 30.49 -4.59
N GLU A 632 -6.27 30.77 -3.77
CA GLU A 632 -6.72 32.13 -3.50
C GLU A 632 -5.55 33.02 -3.03
N GLY A 633 -5.37 34.18 -3.67
CA GLY A 633 -4.29 35.11 -3.35
C GLY A 633 -2.91 34.71 -3.85
N CYS A 634 -2.76 33.59 -4.57
CA CYS A 634 -1.54 33.20 -5.26
C CYS A 634 -1.72 33.23 -6.78
N ALA A 635 -0.63 33.36 -7.52
CA ALA A 635 -0.60 33.29 -8.97
C ALA A 635 0.28 32.12 -9.46
N PRO A 636 -0.17 30.85 -9.35
CA PRO A 636 0.58 29.70 -9.88
C PRO A 636 0.92 29.86 -11.36
N GLY A 637 2.11 29.39 -11.75
CA GLY A 637 2.61 29.51 -13.11
C GLY A 637 4.11 29.24 -13.22
N TRP A 638 4.67 29.51 -14.40
CA TRP A 638 6.05 29.16 -14.73
C TRP A 638 6.94 30.40 -14.79
N ASP A 639 8.03 30.42 -14.02
CA ASP A 639 9.06 31.46 -14.13
C ASP A 639 10.11 31.11 -15.21
N PHE A 640 10.39 29.82 -15.35
CA PHE A 640 11.34 29.30 -16.32
C PHE A 640 10.61 28.45 -17.36
N MET A 641 11.01 28.61 -18.61
CA MET A 641 10.55 27.77 -19.70
C MET A 641 11.63 26.76 -20.08
N PRO A 642 11.25 25.57 -20.58
CA PRO A 642 12.18 24.51 -20.95
C PRO A 642 13.23 25.00 -21.93
N LYS A 643 14.45 24.49 -21.78
CA LYS A 643 15.60 24.76 -22.65
C LYS A 643 16.52 23.52 -22.67
N PRO A 644 17.50 23.42 -23.57
CA PRO A 644 18.39 22.27 -23.64
C PRO A 644 18.98 21.90 -22.26
N LEU A 645 19.05 20.60 -21.95
CA LEU A 645 19.55 20.12 -20.67
C LEU A 645 20.97 20.66 -20.39
N GLY A 646 21.20 21.16 -19.18
CA GLY A 646 22.50 21.71 -18.79
C GLY A 646 22.69 23.19 -19.16
N SER A 647 21.64 23.89 -19.59
CA SER A 647 21.72 25.31 -19.95
C SER A 647 21.72 26.26 -18.74
N ASP A 648 21.53 25.76 -17.52
CA ASP A 648 21.60 26.55 -16.29
C ASP A 648 22.90 26.31 -15.53
N LYS A 649 23.28 27.29 -14.71
CA LYS A 649 24.34 27.13 -13.74
C LYS A 649 23.85 26.30 -12.56
N ALA A 650 24.75 25.47 -12.03
CA ALA A 650 24.52 24.66 -10.83
C ALA A 650 24.47 25.51 -9.56
N GLU A 651 23.63 26.54 -9.46
CA GLU A 651 23.54 27.46 -8.31
C GLU A 651 22.08 27.81 -7.99
N TRP A 652 21.75 28.05 -6.71
CA TRP A 652 20.43 28.51 -6.30
C TRP A 652 20.16 29.95 -6.74
N LEU A 653 18.90 30.30 -6.94
CA LEU A 653 18.52 31.71 -7.13
C LEU A 653 18.87 32.52 -5.87
N SER A 654 19.31 33.76 -6.11
CA SER A 654 19.68 34.74 -5.09
C SER A 654 18.50 35.26 -4.30
#